data_AF-A0A2E3IKI6-F1
#
_entry.id   AF-A0A2E3IKI6-F1
#
_cell.length_a   1.000
_cell.length_b   1.000
_cell.length_c   1.000
_cell.angle_alpha   90.00
_cell.angle_beta   90.00
_cell.angle_gamma   90.00
#
_symmetry.space_group_name_H-M   'P 1'
#
loop_
_entity.id
_entity.type
_entity.pdbx_description
1 polymer ?
#
loop_
_entity_poly.entity_id
_entity_poly.type
_entity_poly.pdbx_seq_one_letter_code
_entity_poly.pdbx_strand_id
1 'polypeptide(L)'
;MSPSKKINELRSLLERHNRLYYVEARPEIADAEYDRLFRELETLEHQHPELDDPNSPTRRVGGAPLEGFKQVNHPVPMLSIDDVFTEEEVLDFYQRLQKNLGRKSITVSIEPKIDGVATSLVYRDGSLAYGATRGDGLTGDEITANLRTIPSLPLTLKTPFPAMLEIRGEVFMPNKAFARLNEEREEAGLQTFANPRNATAGTLKQLDSRSVAKRPLSFIAHGLGAMEGLDLLSEGDFRSLLNSCSIPCNEPVWTTDTSNGVLSAIRELGQRRLELPYATDGAVIKIASLSDRAALGATSRAPRWAVAFKYPPEQKPTRLLDITIQVGRSGILTPVAELEPVSLSATTVSRATLHNESFIHDRDIRIGDTVLAHKSGEIIPEVLKVITEDRPPGTKPFSMEEHLQGTCPACNSPIARRANSESKGRPVVTWWCENPLCPNKAVAALTHFAQRKALDLDGLGESVAIKLVESGMVKSPLDLFSLRIQELSDLLLDPARLQTGESSKPRRFGEKKAQLLIDSINDSKADQPLSRWIFAMGIPQIGESASRELSRLHKTLPDISSSKILRTISLLADLEEERKEVSPQNKDRPPLDDAERSARKKLHDALKERMQKAEEEIADYEVSSDIGAVASRNLIAFFSSQHGKEFMQQFERLGLCPESANFLPRPSEASAATEMPLAGKTFVITGTLSQPRSIYKEMIEQGGGKVSGSVSGNTSYLLAGEGGGSKRDKADKLGVDILSEDQLISMLK
;
A
#
# COMPACT_ATOMS: atom_id res chain seq x y z
N MET A 1 -10.21 18.38 -53.25
CA MET A 1 -10.49 18.52 -51.79
C MET A 1 -9.39 19.35 -51.17
N SER A 2 -9.68 20.16 -50.16
CA SER A 2 -8.63 20.79 -49.36
C SER A 2 -7.79 19.71 -48.63
N PRO A 3 -6.47 19.92 -48.43
CA PRO A 3 -5.63 18.99 -47.68
C PRO A 3 -6.20 18.64 -46.30
N SER A 4 -6.71 19.64 -45.58
CA SER A 4 -7.39 19.47 -44.29
C SER A 4 -8.60 18.51 -44.35
N LYS A 5 -9.46 18.62 -45.37
CA LYS A 5 -10.60 17.71 -45.50
C LYS A 5 -10.16 16.27 -45.78
N LYS A 6 -9.11 16.10 -46.58
CA LYS A 6 -8.57 14.78 -46.93
C LYS A 6 -7.87 14.11 -45.74
N ILE A 7 -7.10 14.87 -44.96
CA ILE A 7 -6.48 14.42 -43.72
C ILE A 7 -7.56 13.96 -42.72
N ASN A 8 -8.62 14.76 -42.51
CA ASN A 8 -9.71 14.39 -41.60
C ASN A 8 -10.49 13.15 -42.06
N GLU A 9 -10.72 12.98 -43.36
CA GLU A 9 -11.35 11.78 -43.91
C GLU A 9 -10.48 10.53 -43.70
N LEU A 10 -9.16 10.62 -43.96
CA LEU A 10 -8.22 9.52 -43.73
C LEU A 10 -8.10 9.16 -42.24
N ARG A 11 -8.03 10.15 -41.35
CA ARG A 11 -8.06 9.92 -39.88
C ARG A 11 -9.31 9.15 -39.47
N SER A 12 -10.49 9.64 -39.89
CA SER A 12 -11.79 9.01 -39.56
C SER A 12 -11.90 7.58 -40.11
N LEU A 13 -11.37 7.34 -41.31
CA LEU A 13 -11.40 6.03 -41.96
C LEU A 13 -10.48 5.02 -41.25
N LEU A 14 -9.26 5.43 -40.91
CA LEU A 14 -8.31 4.60 -40.16
C LEU A 14 -8.82 4.28 -38.76
N GLU A 15 -9.43 5.25 -38.06
CA GLU A 15 -10.06 5.00 -36.76
C GLU A 15 -11.23 4.01 -36.85
N ARG A 16 -12.07 4.11 -37.88
CA ARG A 16 -13.15 3.14 -38.14
C ARG A 16 -12.58 1.73 -38.31
N HIS A 17 -11.54 1.56 -39.11
CA HIS A 17 -10.94 0.26 -39.37
C HIS A 17 -10.22 -0.31 -38.13
N ASN A 18 -9.53 0.53 -37.35
CA ASN A 18 -8.98 0.11 -36.06
C ASN A 18 -10.06 -0.41 -35.12
N ARG A 19 -11.19 0.30 -35.00
CA ARG A 19 -12.32 -0.14 -34.17
C ARG A 19 -12.90 -1.48 -34.64
N LEU A 20 -13.13 -1.63 -35.94
CA LEU A 20 -13.65 -2.87 -36.52
C LEU A 20 -12.71 -4.05 -36.29
N TYR A 21 -11.41 -3.82 -36.38
CA TYR A 21 -10.39 -4.84 -36.18
C TYR A 21 -10.24 -5.22 -34.70
N TYR A 22 -9.98 -4.24 -33.83
CA TYR A 22 -9.59 -4.46 -32.43
C TYR A 22 -10.76 -4.57 -31.45
N VAL A 23 -11.90 -3.92 -31.72
CA VAL A 23 -13.05 -3.89 -30.80
C VAL A 23 -14.13 -4.86 -31.27
N GLU A 24 -14.52 -4.81 -32.54
CA GLU A 24 -15.62 -5.63 -33.07
C GLU A 24 -15.17 -6.99 -33.62
N ALA A 25 -13.86 -7.20 -33.80
CA ALA A 25 -13.28 -8.39 -34.43
C ALA A 25 -13.92 -8.74 -35.81
N ARG A 26 -14.23 -7.71 -36.61
CA ARG A 26 -14.89 -7.80 -37.93
C ARG A 26 -14.20 -6.86 -38.94
N PRO A 27 -12.97 -7.16 -39.40
CA PRO A 27 -12.25 -6.32 -40.34
C PRO A 27 -12.97 -6.23 -41.70
N GLU A 28 -13.10 -5.02 -42.24
CA GLU A 28 -13.71 -4.75 -43.56
C GLU A 28 -12.68 -4.67 -44.69
N ILE A 29 -11.41 -4.37 -44.37
CA ILE A 29 -10.32 -4.23 -45.33
C ILE A 29 -9.15 -5.14 -44.95
N ALA A 30 -8.35 -5.53 -45.94
CA ALA A 30 -7.12 -6.27 -45.72
C ALA A 30 -6.01 -5.36 -45.17
N ASP A 31 -5.06 -5.93 -44.41
CA ASP A 31 -3.95 -5.21 -43.78
C ASP A 31 -3.14 -4.36 -44.79
N ALA A 32 -2.94 -4.86 -46.01
CA ALA A 32 -2.24 -4.13 -47.07
C ALA A 32 -2.93 -2.81 -47.49
N GLU A 33 -4.27 -2.79 -47.46
CA GLU A 33 -5.04 -1.57 -47.80
C GLU A 33 -5.04 -0.60 -46.62
N TYR A 34 -5.06 -1.10 -45.38
CA TYR A 34 -4.90 -0.27 -44.19
C TYR A 34 -3.54 0.44 -44.18
N ASP A 35 -2.46 -0.30 -44.44
CA ASP A 35 -1.10 0.25 -44.53
C ASP A 35 -0.98 1.31 -45.63
N ARG A 36 -1.70 1.15 -46.75
CA ARG A 36 -1.73 2.13 -47.83
C ARG A 36 -2.36 3.45 -47.36
N LEU A 37 -3.52 3.36 -46.70
CA LEU A 37 -4.23 4.53 -46.15
C LEU A 37 -3.40 5.23 -45.07
N PHE A 38 -2.70 4.45 -44.24
CA PHE A 38 -1.82 4.96 -43.19
C PHE A 38 -0.64 5.75 -43.77
N ARG A 39 0.06 5.21 -44.77
CA ARG A 39 1.15 5.91 -45.46
C ARG A 39 0.70 7.16 -46.19
N GLU A 40 -0.51 7.15 -46.75
CA GLU A 40 -1.11 8.31 -47.38
C GLU A 40 -1.35 9.44 -46.35
N LEU A 41 -1.89 9.10 -45.18
CA LEU A 41 -2.07 10.05 -44.08
C LEU A 41 -0.73 10.60 -43.57
N GLU A 42 0.26 9.73 -43.34
CA GLU A 42 1.59 10.13 -42.88
C GLU A 42 2.27 11.10 -43.85
N THR A 43 2.17 10.83 -45.16
CA THR A 43 2.72 11.70 -46.20
C THR A 43 2.04 13.08 -46.19
N LEU A 44 0.71 13.12 -46.05
CA LEU A 44 -0.05 14.37 -46.03
C LEU A 44 0.23 15.21 -44.78
N GLU A 45 0.38 14.57 -43.62
CA GLU A 45 0.73 15.27 -42.38
C GLU A 45 2.16 15.80 -42.38
N HIS A 46 3.10 15.10 -43.03
CA HIS A 46 4.45 15.60 -43.22
C HIS A 46 4.50 16.81 -44.17
N GLN A 47 3.64 16.84 -45.20
CA GLN A 47 3.52 17.94 -46.15
C GLN A 47 2.78 19.16 -45.57
N HIS A 48 1.95 18.97 -44.55
CA HIS A 48 1.15 20.01 -43.91
C HIS A 48 1.35 20.05 -42.38
N PRO A 49 2.53 20.49 -41.88
CA PRO A 49 2.79 20.58 -40.44
C PRO A 49 1.82 21.51 -39.68
N GLU A 50 1.19 22.46 -40.38
CA GLU A 50 0.16 23.35 -39.81
C GLU A 50 -1.14 22.63 -39.43
N LEU A 51 -1.32 21.38 -39.87
CA LEU A 51 -2.46 20.50 -39.56
C LEU A 51 -2.08 19.34 -38.62
N ASP A 52 -0.92 19.45 -37.95
CA ASP A 52 -0.46 18.46 -36.98
C ASP A 52 -1.47 18.30 -35.84
N ASP A 53 -1.75 17.06 -35.51
CA ASP A 53 -2.69 16.70 -34.46
C ASP A 53 -2.04 15.60 -33.61
N PRO A 54 -1.81 15.84 -32.31
CA PRO A 54 -1.21 14.87 -31.41
C PRO A 54 -2.07 13.60 -31.23
N ASN A 55 -3.34 13.64 -31.64
CA ASN A 55 -4.29 12.53 -31.60
C ASN A 55 -4.47 11.83 -32.97
N SER A 56 -3.66 12.18 -33.98
CA SER A 56 -3.67 11.47 -35.26
C SER A 56 -3.28 9.99 -35.12
N PRO A 57 -3.87 9.06 -35.90
CA PRO A 57 -3.46 7.64 -35.93
C PRO A 57 -1.96 7.43 -36.17
N THR A 58 -1.30 8.31 -36.91
CA THR A 58 0.15 8.25 -37.20
C THR A 58 1.01 8.58 -35.99
N ARG A 59 0.47 9.31 -35.01
CA ARG A 59 1.14 9.72 -33.77
C ARG A 59 0.93 8.74 -32.61
N ARG A 60 0.18 7.63 -32.84
CA ARG A 60 -0.07 6.61 -31.80
C ARG A 60 1.20 5.88 -31.34
N VAL A 61 2.22 5.76 -32.18
CA VAL A 61 3.48 5.07 -31.88
C VAL A 61 4.66 5.96 -32.25
N GLY A 62 5.25 6.64 -31.27
CA GLY A 62 6.42 7.48 -31.51
C GLY A 62 6.53 8.67 -30.55
N GLY A 63 7.71 8.83 -29.96
CA GLY A 63 8.05 9.90 -29.03
C GLY A 63 9.39 9.58 -28.34
N ALA A 64 10.08 10.60 -27.83
CA ALA A 64 11.19 10.36 -26.92
C ALA A 64 10.67 9.72 -25.61
N PRO A 65 11.42 8.82 -24.96
CA PRO A 65 11.06 8.33 -23.65
C PRO A 65 10.82 9.48 -22.68
N LEU A 66 9.79 9.36 -21.85
CA LEU A 66 9.49 10.34 -20.81
C LEU A 66 10.61 10.35 -19.76
N GLU A 67 10.96 11.53 -19.23
CA GLU A 67 11.90 11.64 -18.10
C GLU A 67 11.25 11.17 -16.78
N GLY A 68 9.93 11.25 -16.69
CA GLY A 68 9.11 10.84 -15.55
C GLY A 68 7.62 11.13 -15.79
N PHE A 69 6.75 10.60 -14.94
CA PHE A 69 5.32 10.90 -15.00
C PHE A 69 5.00 12.17 -14.21
N LYS A 70 4.13 13.02 -14.78
CA LYS A 70 3.59 14.19 -14.09
C LYS A 70 2.36 13.76 -13.30
N GLN A 71 2.14 14.38 -12.15
CA GLN A 71 0.89 14.17 -11.40
C GLN A 71 -0.17 15.18 -11.83
N VAL A 72 -1.41 14.70 -11.97
CA VAL A 72 -2.58 15.52 -12.29
C VAL A 72 -3.70 15.26 -11.30
N ASN A 73 -4.44 16.32 -10.97
CA ASN A 73 -5.62 16.22 -10.13
C ASN A 73 -6.80 15.72 -10.96
N HIS A 74 -7.57 14.79 -10.41
CA HIS A 74 -8.81 14.33 -11.02
C HIS A 74 -9.90 15.39 -10.83
N PRO A 75 -10.68 15.74 -11.88
CA PRO A 75 -11.78 16.71 -11.76
C PRO A 75 -12.80 16.31 -10.70
N VAL A 76 -13.10 15.01 -10.63
CA VAL A 76 -13.90 14.39 -9.58
C VAL A 76 -13.02 13.33 -8.89
N PRO A 77 -13.09 13.14 -7.56
CA PRO A 77 -12.33 12.07 -6.91
C PRO A 77 -12.65 10.67 -7.47
N MET A 78 -11.62 9.87 -7.74
CA MET A 78 -11.71 8.45 -8.09
C MET A 78 -11.69 7.58 -6.83
N LEU A 79 -12.88 7.34 -6.27
CA LEU A 79 -13.05 6.55 -5.06
C LEU A 79 -12.93 5.04 -5.31
N SER A 80 -12.66 4.29 -4.24
CA SER A 80 -12.78 2.82 -4.27
C SER A 80 -14.26 2.42 -4.12
N ILE A 81 -14.56 1.13 -4.28
CA ILE A 81 -15.90 0.58 -4.03
C ILE A 81 -15.80 -0.32 -2.81
N ASP A 82 -16.84 -0.33 -1.95
CA ASP A 82 -16.90 -1.24 -0.81
C ASP A 82 -17.13 -2.68 -1.29
N ASP A 83 -16.41 -3.61 -0.68
CA ASP A 83 -16.49 -5.03 -1.03
C ASP A 83 -17.54 -5.74 -0.17
N VAL A 84 -18.29 -6.65 -0.79
CA VAL A 84 -19.18 -7.63 -0.14
C VAL A 84 -18.87 -9.02 -0.66
N PHE A 85 -19.06 -10.03 0.18
CA PHE A 85 -18.62 -11.40 -0.06
C PHE A 85 -19.75 -12.42 0.01
N THR A 86 -20.90 -12.06 0.57
CA THR A 86 -22.07 -12.96 0.65
C THR A 86 -23.31 -12.35 0.01
N GLU A 87 -24.26 -13.20 -0.36
CA GLU A 87 -25.53 -12.76 -0.95
C GLU A 87 -26.37 -11.97 0.07
N GLU A 88 -26.28 -12.30 1.35
CA GLU A 88 -26.94 -11.59 2.44
C GLU A 88 -26.44 -10.14 2.54
N GLU A 89 -25.12 -9.92 2.42
CA GLU A 89 -24.54 -8.58 2.42
C GLU A 89 -25.01 -7.74 1.22
N VAL A 90 -25.23 -8.38 0.06
CA VAL A 90 -25.82 -7.73 -1.13
C VAL A 90 -27.28 -7.34 -0.88
N LEU A 91 -28.05 -8.21 -0.24
CA LEU A 91 -29.44 -7.91 0.14
C LEU A 91 -29.51 -6.77 1.14
N ASP A 92 -28.63 -6.75 2.15
CA ASP A 92 -28.53 -5.67 3.13
C ASP A 92 -28.15 -4.35 2.46
N PHE A 93 -27.25 -4.37 1.48
CA PHE A 93 -26.96 -3.20 0.65
C PHE A 93 -28.22 -2.71 -0.08
N TYR A 94 -28.94 -3.59 -0.78
CA TYR A 94 -30.16 -3.22 -1.51
C TYR A 94 -31.24 -2.63 -0.59
N GLN A 95 -31.44 -3.22 0.59
CA GLN A 95 -32.38 -2.70 1.60
C GLN A 95 -31.96 -1.32 2.15
N ARG A 96 -30.66 -1.08 2.34
CA ARG A 96 -30.15 0.25 2.73
C ARG A 96 -30.45 1.30 1.66
N LEU A 97 -30.33 0.95 0.37
CA LEU A 97 -30.71 1.86 -0.72
C LEU A 97 -32.19 2.23 -0.66
N GLN A 98 -33.07 1.23 -0.53
CA GLN A 98 -34.52 1.43 -0.41
C GLN A 98 -34.87 2.34 0.77
N LYS A 99 -34.26 2.10 1.94
CA LYS A 99 -34.48 2.89 3.16
C LYS A 99 -34.03 4.34 2.99
N ASN A 100 -32.84 4.57 2.44
CA ASN A 100 -32.26 5.91 2.30
C ASN A 100 -33.00 6.76 1.26
N LEU A 101 -33.50 6.13 0.18
CA LEU A 101 -34.24 6.83 -0.88
C LEU A 101 -35.76 6.86 -0.62
N GLY A 102 -36.26 6.14 0.38
CA GLY A 102 -37.68 6.09 0.73
C GLY A 102 -38.57 5.40 -0.31
N ARG A 103 -38.01 4.51 -1.13
CA ARG A 103 -38.72 3.81 -2.22
C ARG A 103 -38.58 2.30 -2.10
N LYS A 104 -39.62 1.55 -2.48
CA LYS A 104 -39.63 0.07 -2.43
C LYS A 104 -38.94 -0.58 -3.64
N SER A 105 -38.84 0.10 -4.77
CA SER A 105 -38.16 -0.41 -5.96
C SER A 105 -37.09 0.60 -6.35
N ILE A 106 -35.86 0.12 -6.53
CA ILE A 106 -34.69 0.91 -6.92
C ILE A 106 -34.01 0.18 -8.08
N THR A 107 -34.02 0.78 -9.25
CA THR A 107 -33.33 0.21 -10.41
C THR A 107 -31.82 0.26 -10.22
N VAL A 108 -31.18 -0.91 -10.29
CA VAL A 108 -29.74 -1.09 -10.23
C VAL A 108 -29.23 -1.76 -11.51
N SER A 109 -28.00 -1.42 -11.88
CA SER A 109 -27.22 -2.11 -12.90
C SER A 109 -26.23 -3.06 -12.22
N ILE A 110 -25.97 -4.19 -12.88
CA ILE A 110 -24.96 -5.18 -12.48
C ILE A 110 -24.05 -5.40 -13.66
N GLU A 111 -22.74 -5.28 -13.45
CA GLU A 111 -21.72 -5.41 -14.49
C GLU A 111 -20.48 -6.18 -13.97
N PRO A 112 -19.68 -6.81 -14.86
CA PRO A 112 -18.42 -7.46 -14.49
C PRO A 112 -17.44 -6.49 -13.82
N LYS A 113 -16.81 -6.94 -12.74
CA LYS A 113 -15.73 -6.20 -12.10
C LYS A 113 -14.39 -6.55 -12.78
N ILE A 114 -14.00 -5.72 -13.73
CA ILE A 114 -12.80 -5.92 -14.54
C ILE A 114 -11.55 -5.86 -13.65
N ASP A 115 -10.67 -6.86 -13.77
CA ASP A 115 -9.39 -6.89 -13.05
C ASP A 115 -8.28 -6.20 -13.88
N GLY A 116 -8.25 -4.87 -13.80
CA GLY A 116 -7.36 -3.99 -14.56
C GLY A 116 -6.65 -2.91 -13.74
N VAL A 117 -6.27 -1.84 -14.43
CA VAL A 117 -5.74 -0.60 -13.85
C VAL A 117 -6.66 0.59 -14.13
N ALA A 118 -7.30 1.08 -13.06
CA ALA A 118 -8.26 2.18 -13.10
C ALA A 118 -7.64 3.42 -13.72
N THR A 119 -8.29 3.92 -14.77
CA THR A 119 -7.83 5.03 -15.59
C THR A 119 -8.96 6.04 -15.81
N SER A 120 -8.65 7.32 -15.67
CA SER A 120 -9.53 8.44 -16.06
C SER A 120 -9.03 9.03 -17.39
N LEU A 121 -9.95 9.23 -18.35
CA LEU A 121 -9.70 9.84 -19.64
C LEU A 121 -10.50 11.14 -19.74
N VAL A 122 -9.82 12.25 -19.96
CA VAL A 122 -10.46 13.56 -20.11
C VAL A 122 -10.41 13.99 -21.57
N TYR A 123 -11.58 14.15 -22.16
CA TYR A 123 -11.78 14.71 -23.48
C TYR A 123 -12.26 16.15 -23.39
N ARG A 124 -11.73 17.01 -24.26
CA ARG A 124 -12.18 18.40 -24.44
C ARG A 124 -12.50 18.62 -25.90
N ASP A 125 -13.69 19.12 -26.18
CA ASP A 125 -14.20 19.34 -27.54
C ASP A 125 -14.02 18.09 -28.43
N GLY A 126 -14.27 16.93 -27.84
CA GLY A 126 -14.17 15.63 -28.52
C GLY A 126 -12.75 15.10 -28.71
N SER A 127 -11.70 15.80 -28.30
CA SER A 127 -10.31 15.34 -28.41
C SER A 127 -9.76 14.89 -27.05
N LEU A 128 -9.01 13.77 -27.02
CA LEU A 128 -8.35 13.31 -25.79
C LEU A 128 -7.31 14.35 -25.36
N ALA A 129 -7.59 15.01 -24.24
CA ALA A 129 -6.71 16.04 -23.67
C ALA A 129 -5.62 15.38 -22.83
N TYR A 130 -6.02 14.53 -21.88
CA TYR A 130 -5.10 13.71 -21.11
C TYR A 130 -5.79 12.47 -20.52
N GLY A 131 -5.00 11.51 -20.06
CA GLY A 131 -5.47 10.40 -19.24
C GLY A 131 -4.53 10.13 -18.07
N ALA A 132 -5.09 9.68 -16.96
CA ALA A 132 -4.37 9.53 -15.70
C ALA A 132 -4.75 8.23 -14.98
N THR A 133 -3.79 7.66 -14.25
CA THR A 133 -4.04 6.56 -13.32
C THR A 133 -4.83 7.03 -12.11
N ARG A 134 -5.44 6.10 -11.36
CA ARG A 134 -6.15 6.46 -10.11
C ARG A 134 -5.28 7.16 -9.07
N GLY A 135 -4.02 6.72 -8.91
CA GLY A 135 -3.14 7.14 -7.81
C GLY A 135 -3.78 6.98 -6.42
N ASP A 136 -3.84 8.06 -5.65
CA ASP A 136 -4.45 8.10 -4.32
C ASP A 136 -5.98 8.35 -4.36
N GLY A 137 -6.54 8.56 -5.55
CA GLY A 137 -7.95 8.86 -5.80
C GLY A 137 -8.24 10.35 -5.99
N LEU A 138 -7.35 11.25 -5.57
CA LEU A 138 -7.43 12.69 -5.85
C LEU A 138 -6.43 13.09 -6.94
N THR A 139 -5.25 12.49 -6.90
CA THR A 139 -4.14 12.73 -7.81
C THR A 139 -3.71 11.43 -8.47
N GLY A 140 -3.31 11.53 -9.73
CA GLY A 140 -2.92 10.39 -10.55
C GLY A 140 -1.71 10.70 -11.42
N ASP A 141 -0.95 9.67 -11.77
CA ASP A 141 0.12 9.79 -12.77
C ASP A 141 -0.53 9.96 -14.15
N GLU A 142 -0.16 11.03 -14.84
CA GLU A 142 -0.54 11.33 -16.23
C GLU A 142 0.19 10.37 -17.18
N ILE A 143 -0.58 9.57 -17.92
CA ILE A 143 -0.09 8.44 -18.74
C ILE A 143 -0.62 8.49 -20.19
N THR A 144 -0.96 9.68 -20.69
CA THR A 144 -1.57 9.91 -22.02
C THR A 144 -0.72 9.32 -23.14
N ALA A 145 0.60 9.48 -23.10
CA ALA A 145 1.49 8.90 -24.10
C ALA A 145 1.35 7.38 -24.21
N ASN A 146 1.13 6.70 -23.08
CA ASN A 146 0.94 5.26 -23.03
C ASN A 146 -0.48 4.87 -23.45
N LEU A 147 -1.49 5.62 -23.02
CA LEU A 147 -2.89 5.39 -23.38
C LEU A 147 -3.15 5.57 -24.88
N ARG A 148 -2.45 6.50 -25.54
CA ARG A 148 -2.54 6.69 -27.01
C ARG A 148 -2.14 5.46 -27.82
N THR A 149 -1.31 4.60 -27.24
CA THR A 149 -0.88 3.35 -27.90
C THR A 149 -1.97 2.29 -27.94
N ILE A 150 -3.03 2.43 -27.11
CA ILE A 150 -4.10 1.43 -26.97
C ILE A 150 -5.03 1.52 -28.18
N PRO A 151 -5.11 0.49 -29.04
CA PRO A 151 -5.90 0.56 -30.28
C PRO A 151 -7.40 0.72 -30.03
N SER A 152 -7.93 0.12 -28.96
CA SER A 152 -9.36 0.18 -28.62
C SER A 152 -9.81 1.55 -28.09
N LEU A 153 -8.88 2.45 -27.75
CA LEU A 153 -9.17 3.76 -27.19
C LEU A 153 -9.35 4.79 -28.33
N PRO A 154 -10.51 5.47 -28.43
CA PRO A 154 -10.72 6.53 -29.41
C PRO A 154 -9.97 7.81 -28.98
N LEU A 155 -9.15 8.40 -29.86
CA LEU A 155 -8.44 9.65 -29.54
C LEU A 155 -9.28 10.88 -29.86
N THR A 156 -10.20 10.73 -30.82
CA THR A 156 -11.22 11.70 -31.15
C THR A 156 -12.59 11.04 -31.06
N LEU A 157 -13.55 11.72 -30.43
CA LEU A 157 -14.91 11.25 -30.25
C LEU A 157 -15.77 11.65 -31.45
N LYS A 158 -16.75 10.81 -31.77
CA LYS A 158 -17.79 11.15 -32.76
C LYS A 158 -18.89 11.98 -32.12
N THR A 159 -19.38 12.97 -32.87
CA THR A 159 -20.50 13.81 -32.45
C THR A 159 -21.80 12.99 -32.33
N PRO A 160 -22.67 13.26 -31.34
CA PRO A 160 -22.56 14.35 -30.34
C PRO A 160 -21.66 13.97 -29.16
N PHE A 161 -20.86 14.94 -28.70
CA PHE A 161 -20.06 14.86 -27.47
C PHE A 161 -20.17 16.19 -26.69
N PRO A 162 -20.03 16.18 -25.35
CA PRO A 162 -20.04 17.40 -24.55
C PRO A 162 -18.72 18.19 -24.66
N ALA A 163 -18.71 19.43 -24.20
CA ALA A 163 -17.53 20.30 -24.23
C ALA A 163 -16.37 19.72 -23.40
N MET A 164 -16.70 19.14 -22.25
CA MET A 164 -15.77 18.35 -21.45
C MET A 164 -16.42 17.02 -21.06
N LEU A 165 -15.68 15.92 -21.23
CA LEU A 165 -16.09 14.57 -20.85
C LEU A 165 -14.96 13.84 -20.14
N GLU A 166 -15.15 13.50 -18.86
CA GLU A 166 -14.30 12.56 -18.14
C GLU A 166 -14.94 11.17 -18.16
N ILE A 167 -14.25 10.20 -18.76
CA ILE A 167 -14.64 8.78 -18.77
C ILE A 167 -13.70 8.00 -17.87
N ARG A 168 -14.29 7.18 -17.01
CA ARG A 168 -13.57 6.25 -16.15
C ARG A 168 -13.72 4.84 -16.69
N GLY A 169 -12.60 4.16 -16.74
CA GLY A 169 -12.55 2.81 -17.24
C GLY A 169 -11.38 2.03 -16.67
N GLU A 170 -11.29 0.80 -17.14
CA GLU A 170 -10.21 -0.10 -16.79
C GLU A 170 -9.38 -0.38 -18.04
N VAL A 171 -8.07 -0.19 -17.90
CA VAL A 171 -7.10 -0.72 -18.86
C VAL A 171 -6.73 -2.13 -18.41
N PHE A 172 -6.75 -3.09 -19.31
CA PHE A 172 -6.44 -4.50 -19.02
C PHE A 172 -5.79 -5.18 -20.22
N MET A 173 -5.26 -6.38 -20.02
CA MET A 173 -4.80 -7.26 -21.10
C MET A 173 -5.85 -8.36 -21.33
N PRO A 174 -6.40 -8.51 -22.55
CA PRO A 174 -7.32 -9.60 -22.86
C PRO A 174 -6.67 -10.96 -22.63
N ASN A 175 -7.43 -11.93 -22.10
CA ASN A 175 -6.94 -13.24 -21.65
C ASN A 175 -6.16 -13.98 -22.76
N LYS A 176 -6.72 -14.02 -23.98
CA LYS A 176 -6.07 -14.68 -25.13
C LYS A 176 -4.78 -13.99 -25.56
N ALA A 177 -4.78 -12.66 -25.56
CA ALA A 177 -3.62 -11.88 -25.97
C ALA A 177 -2.50 -11.93 -24.91
N PHE A 178 -2.87 -11.98 -23.64
CA PHE A 178 -1.96 -12.22 -22.53
C PHE A 178 -1.30 -13.61 -22.60
N ALA A 179 -2.07 -14.65 -22.91
CA ALA A 179 -1.55 -16.00 -23.09
C ALA A 179 -0.51 -16.04 -24.22
N ARG A 180 -0.85 -15.52 -25.41
CA ARG A 180 0.09 -15.40 -26.54
C ARG A 180 1.34 -14.59 -26.15
N LEU A 181 1.17 -13.47 -25.45
CA LEU A 181 2.31 -12.66 -25.01
C LEU A 181 3.25 -13.44 -24.08
N ASN A 182 2.70 -14.29 -23.21
CA ASN A 182 3.51 -15.15 -22.36
C ASN A 182 4.19 -16.26 -23.16
N GLU A 183 3.52 -16.88 -24.13
CA GLU A 183 4.12 -17.85 -25.06
C GLU A 183 5.30 -17.25 -25.83
N GLU A 184 5.12 -16.08 -26.45
CA GLU A 184 6.20 -15.36 -27.17
C GLU A 184 7.38 -15.02 -26.26
N ARG A 185 7.11 -14.68 -24.99
CA ARG A 185 8.14 -14.38 -24.00
C ARG A 185 8.89 -15.65 -23.59
N GLU A 186 8.18 -16.75 -23.42
CA GLU A 186 8.77 -18.06 -23.10
C GLU A 186 9.66 -18.56 -24.24
N GLU A 187 9.19 -18.48 -25.49
CA GLU A 187 9.98 -18.80 -26.69
C GLU A 187 11.25 -17.92 -26.81
N ALA A 188 11.16 -16.66 -26.40
CA ALA A 188 12.28 -15.72 -26.36
C ALA A 188 13.19 -15.90 -25.12
N GLY A 189 12.92 -16.87 -24.24
CA GLY A 189 13.66 -17.08 -22.99
C GLY A 189 13.53 -15.93 -21.97
N LEU A 190 12.48 -15.11 -22.10
CA LEU A 190 12.16 -14.01 -21.22
C LEU A 190 11.16 -14.45 -20.14
N GLN A 191 11.27 -13.82 -18.97
CA GLN A 191 10.34 -14.03 -17.87
C GLN A 191 8.88 -13.75 -18.30
N THR A 192 7.98 -14.72 -18.14
CA THR A 192 6.53 -14.54 -18.35
C THR A 192 5.96 -13.56 -17.31
N PHE A 193 4.72 -13.12 -17.51
CA PHE A 193 4.02 -12.33 -16.52
C PHE A 193 3.13 -13.21 -15.64
N ALA A 194 3.08 -12.88 -14.35
CA ALA A 194 2.32 -13.64 -13.36
C ALA A 194 0.80 -13.52 -13.55
N ASN A 195 0.27 -12.32 -13.79
CA ASN A 195 -1.15 -12.14 -14.07
C ASN A 195 -1.39 -10.94 -15.00
N PRO A 196 -2.56 -10.88 -15.68
CA PRO A 196 -2.89 -9.79 -16.61
C PRO A 196 -2.85 -8.41 -15.96
N ARG A 197 -3.32 -8.29 -14.72
CA ARG A 197 -3.39 -7.01 -14.00
C ARG A 197 -2.01 -6.40 -13.73
N ASN A 198 -1.09 -7.18 -13.18
CA ASN A 198 0.28 -6.74 -12.88
C ASN A 198 1.06 -6.47 -14.17
N ALA A 199 0.84 -7.27 -15.21
CA ALA A 199 1.40 -7.02 -16.53
C ALA A 199 0.91 -5.68 -17.09
N THR A 200 -0.39 -5.40 -16.93
CA THR A 200 -0.99 -4.12 -17.35
C THR A 200 -0.42 -2.95 -16.57
N ALA A 201 -0.39 -3.04 -15.23
CA ALA A 201 0.16 -1.98 -14.36
C ALA A 201 1.64 -1.71 -14.65
N GLY A 202 2.44 -2.76 -14.80
CA GLY A 202 3.86 -2.64 -15.14
C GLY A 202 4.07 -2.03 -16.54
N THR A 203 3.20 -2.36 -17.49
CA THR A 203 3.26 -1.82 -18.85
C THR A 203 2.89 -0.34 -18.88
N LEU A 204 1.81 0.07 -18.22
CA LEU A 204 1.37 1.48 -18.19
C LEU A 204 2.36 2.41 -17.50
N LYS A 205 3.24 1.88 -16.63
CA LYS A 205 4.29 2.62 -15.94
C LYS A 205 5.64 2.65 -16.67
N GLN A 206 5.68 2.22 -17.93
CA GLN A 206 6.88 2.35 -18.75
C GLN A 206 7.02 3.78 -19.29
N LEU A 207 8.23 4.32 -19.23
CA LEU A 207 8.54 5.66 -19.75
C LEU A 207 8.61 5.70 -21.29
N ASP A 208 8.87 4.57 -21.93
CA ASP A 208 8.92 4.47 -23.40
C ASP A 208 7.62 3.87 -23.95
N SER A 209 6.78 4.73 -24.54
CA SER A 209 5.49 4.35 -25.14
C SER A 209 5.63 3.34 -26.28
N ARG A 210 6.80 3.25 -26.95
CA ARG A 210 7.05 2.23 -27.98
C ARG A 210 7.09 0.82 -27.40
N SER A 211 7.50 0.68 -26.14
CA SER A 211 7.47 -0.61 -25.44
C SER A 211 6.05 -0.96 -24.99
N VAL A 212 5.24 0.04 -24.65
CA VAL A 212 3.81 -0.10 -24.32
C VAL A 212 3.01 -0.55 -25.55
N ALA A 213 3.27 0.07 -26.72
CA ALA A 213 2.58 -0.25 -27.98
C ALA A 213 2.76 -1.71 -28.44
N LYS A 214 3.85 -2.38 -28.02
CA LYS A 214 4.08 -3.81 -28.30
C LYS A 214 3.24 -4.73 -27.42
N ARG A 215 2.56 -4.21 -26.40
CA ARG A 215 1.75 -5.00 -25.47
C ARG A 215 0.29 -4.91 -25.87
N PRO A 216 -0.46 -6.02 -25.82
CA PRO A 216 -1.87 -6.05 -26.21
C PRO A 216 -2.75 -5.49 -25.09
N LEU A 217 -2.67 -4.19 -24.87
CA LEU A 217 -3.56 -3.48 -23.95
C LEU A 217 -4.92 -3.21 -24.61
N SER A 218 -5.96 -3.22 -23.81
CA SER A 218 -7.32 -2.80 -24.17
C SER A 218 -7.91 -1.93 -23.07
N PHE A 219 -8.93 -1.16 -23.42
CA PHE A 219 -9.64 -0.25 -22.53
C PHE A 219 -11.14 -0.48 -22.62
N ILE A 220 -11.81 -0.51 -21.47
CA ILE A 220 -13.26 -0.56 -21.36
C ILE A 220 -13.73 0.49 -20.35
N ALA A 221 -14.70 1.31 -20.76
CA ALA A 221 -15.35 2.30 -19.92
C ALA A 221 -16.43 1.66 -19.02
N HIS A 222 -16.47 2.07 -17.75
CA HIS A 222 -17.42 1.60 -16.76
C HIS A 222 -18.00 2.73 -15.88
N GLY A 223 -17.54 3.97 -16.05
CA GLY A 223 -17.97 5.07 -15.17
C GLY A 223 -17.85 6.44 -15.81
N LEU A 224 -18.67 7.36 -15.30
CA LEU A 224 -18.69 8.77 -15.66
C LEU A 224 -17.97 9.59 -14.58
N GLY A 225 -17.13 10.55 -15.00
CA GLY A 225 -16.54 11.56 -14.13
C GLY A 225 -17.21 12.94 -14.31
N ALA A 226 -16.42 14.02 -14.36
CA ALA A 226 -16.90 15.35 -14.74
C ALA A 226 -17.44 15.41 -16.18
N MET A 227 -18.48 16.20 -16.40
CA MET A 227 -19.06 16.44 -17.71
C MET A 227 -19.67 17.83 -17.80
N GLU A 228 -19.50 18.51 -18.94
CA GLU A 228 -20.05 19.85 -19.20
C GLU A 228 -20.84 19.90 -20.52
N GLY A 229 -22.10 20.34 -20.47
CA GLY A 229 -22.90 20.64 -21.66
C GLY A 229 -23.91 19.57 -22.09
N LEU A 230 -24.03 18.46 -21.35
CA LEU A 230 -25.10 17.47 -21.52
C LEU A 230 -25.63 17.05 -20.15
N ASP A 231 -26.95 16.89 -20.02
CA ASP A 231 -27.58 16.33 -18.82
C ASP A 231 -27.91 14.85 -19.07
N LEU A 232 -27.18 13.96 -18.39
CA LEU A 232 -27.49 12.53 -18.38
C LEU A 232 -28.37 12.22 -17.16
N LEU A 233 -29.46 11.47 -17.35
CA LEU A 233 -30.39 11.13 -16.28
C LEU A 233 -30.12 9.74 -15.71
N SER A 234 -29.64 8.83 -16.55
CA SER A 234 -29.44 7.42 -16.22
C SER A 234 -28.14 6.83 -16.76
N GLU A 235 -27.75 5.69 -16.21
CA GLU A 235 -26.66 4.87 -16.74
C GLU A 235 -26.93 4.33 -18.15
N GLY A 236 -28.19 4.17 -18.53
CA GLY A 236 -28.57 3.83 -19.90
C GLY A 236 -28.24 4.96 -20.89
N ASP A 237 -28.45 6.22 -20.48
CA ASP A 237 -28.08 7.40 -21.28
C ASP A 237 -26.56 7.49 -21.41
N PHE A 238 -25.83 7.24 -20.32
CA PHE A 238 -24.37 7.20 -20.34
C PHE A 238 -23.85 6.14 -21.32
N ARG A 239 -24.41 4.93 -21.32
CA ARG A 239 -24.02 3.89 -22.29
C ARG A 239 -24.36 4.25 -23.73
N SER A 240 -25.50 4.91 -23.94
CA SER A 240 -25.87 5.43 -25.25
C SER A 240 -24.87 6.48 -25.76
N LEU A 241 -24.38 7.34 -24.87
CA LEU A 241 -23.31 8.30 -25.15
C LEU A 241 -21.97 7.61 -25.48
N LEU A 242 -21.58 6.59 -24.71
CA LEU A 242 -20.36 5.81 -25.02
C LEU A 242 -20.44 5.18 -26.41
N ASN A 243 -21.59 4.59 -26.74
CA ASN A 243 -21.84 3.99 -28.05
C ASN A 243 -21.80 5.03 -29.19
N SER A 244 -22.42 6.21 -29.00
CA SER A 244 -22.38 7.28 -30.01
C SER A 244 -20.95 7.81 -30.21
N CYS A 245 -20.17 7.87 -29.14
CA CYS A 245 -18.76 8.27 -29.15
C CYS A 245 -17.80 7.15 -29.58
N SER A 246 -18.29 5.94 -29.86
CA SER A 246 -17.47 4.75 -30.20
C SER A 246 -16.46 4.35 -29.12
N ILE A 247 -16.78 4.59 -27.85
CA ILE A 247 -15.96 4.15 -26.71
C ILE A 247 -16.41 2.75 -26.27
N PRO A 248 -15.49 1.77 -26.15
CA PRO A 248 -15.84 0.44 -25.65
C PRO A 248 -16.43 0.51 -24.24
N CYS A 249 -17.59 -0.12 -24.04
CA CYS A 249 -18.29 -0.14 -22.75
C CYS A 249 -18.28 -1.53 -22.11
N ASN A 250 -18.42 -1.58 -20.79
CA ASN A 250 -18.42 -2.83 -20.03
C ASN A 250 -19.67 -3.65 -20.37
N GLU A 251 -19.48 -4.90 -20.76
CA GLU A 251 -20.54 -5.84 -21.12
C GLU A 251 -20.19 -7.26 -20.66
N PRO A 252 -21.18 -8.10 -20.31
CA PRO A 252 -22.63 -7.83 -20.26
C PRO A 252 -23.04 -6.92 -19.10
N VAL A 253 -24.25 -6.36 -19.16
CA VAL A 253 -24.85 -5.59 -18.06
C VAL A 253 -26.29 -6.03 -17.87
N TRP A 254 -26.67 -6.31 -16.63
CA TRP A 254 -28.03 -6.60 -16.23
C TRP A 254 -28.65 -5.37 -15.58
N THR A 255 -29.95 -5.18 -15.75
CA THR A 255 -30.71 -4.12 -15.07
C THR A 255 -31.93 -4.74 -14.41
N THR A 256 -32.15 -4.42 -13.14
CA THR A 256 -33.24 -4.97 -12.33
C THR A 256 -33.62 -3.99 -11.24
N ASP A 257 -34.86 -4.06 -10.78
CA ASP A 257 -35.42 -3.25 -9.71
C ASP A 257 -35.91 -4.12 -8.53
N THR A 258 -35.53 -5.39 -8.52
CA THR A 258 -35.86 -6.37 -7.47
C THR A 258 -34.61 -7.01 -6.89
N SER A 259 -34.63 -7.29 -5.58
CA SER A 259 -33.54 -7.97 -4.86
C SER A 259 -33.24 -9.36 -5.43
N ASN A 260 -34.28 -10.13 -5.78
CA ASN A 260 -34.11 -11.44 -6.42
C ASN A 260 -33.45 -11.33 -7.80
N GLY A 261 -33.78 -10.29 -8.56
CA GLY A 261 -33.13 -10.04 -9.84
C GLY A 261 -31.64 -9.69 -9.68
N VAL A 262 -31.27 -8.96 -8.62
CA VAL A 262 -29.85 -8.67 -8.32
C VAL A 262 -29.08 -9.97 -8.07
N LEU A 263 -29.59 -10.84 -7.19
CA LEU A 263 -28.95 -12.12 -6.89
C LEU A 263 -28.88 -13.03 -8.11
N SER A 264 -29.93 -13.07 -8.93
CA SER A 264 -29.94 -13.85 -10.17
C SER A 264 -28.87 -13.37 -11.15
N ALA A 265 -28.72 -12.04 -11.33
CA ALA A 265 -27.71 -11.47 -12.20
C ALA A 265 -26.28 -11.76 -11.71
N ILE A 266 -26.03 -11.67 -10.40
CA ILE A 266 -24.73 -12.02 -9.80
C ILE A 266 -24.41 -13.50 -10.00
N ARG A 267 -25.39 -14.40 -9.85
CA ARG A 267 -25.20 -15.84 -10.09
C ARG A 267 -24.93 -16.14 -11.56
N GLU A 268 -25.67 -15.53 -12.47
CA GLU A 268 -25.45 -15.69 -13.92
C GLU A 268 -24.06 -15.20 -14.33
N LEU A 269 -23.66 -14.00 -13.90
CA LEU A 269 -22.33 -13.46 -14.14
C LEU A 269 -21.24 -14.38 -13.56
N GLY A 270 -21.47 -14.98 -12.38
CA GLY A 270 -20.54 -15.91 -11.76
C GLY A 270 -20.30 -17.17 -12.59
N GLN A 271 -21.31 -17.64 -13.33
CA GLN A 271 -21.19 -18.76 -14.26
C GLN A 271 -20.48 -18.36 -15.55
N ARG A 272 -20.83 -17.19 -16.11
CA ARG A 272 -20.31 -16.69 -17.39
C ARG A 272 -18.94 -16.03 -17.32
N ARG A 273 -18.43 -15.77 -16.10
CA ARG A 273 -17.16 -15.05 -15.89
C ARG A 273 -15.97 -15.62 -16.65
N LEU A 274 -15.93 -16.95 -16.87
CA LEU A 274 -14.83 -17.63 -17.55
C LEU A 274 -14.89 -17.48 -19.09
N GLU A 275 -16.03 -17.07 -19.62
CA GLU A 275 -16.25 -16.84 -21.05
C GLU A 275 -15.84 -15.42 -21.48
N LEU A 276 -15.66 -14.51 -20.52
CA LEU A 276 -15.31 -13.12 -20.79
C LEU A 276 -13.89 -13.02 -21.38
N PRO A 277 -13.66 -12.05 -22.28
CA PRO A 277 -12.34 -11.87 -22.90
C PRO A 277 -11.28 -11.32 -21.94
N TYR A 278 -11.64 -11.04 -20.68
CA TYR A 278 -10.78 -10.47 -19.65
C TYR A 278 -11.01 -11.13 -18.29
N ALA A 279 -10.06 -10.94 -17.37
CA ALA A 279 -10.18 -11.39 -16.00
C ALA A 279 -11.20 -10.53 -15.22
N THR A 280 -12.02 -11.19 -14.40
CA THR A 280 -13.03 -10.54 -13.54
C THR A 280 -13.01 -11.20 -12.17
N ASP A 281 -12.95 -10.38 -11.11
CA ASP A 281 -12.88 -10.84 -9.71
C ASP A 281 -14.24 -10.74 -8.98
N GLY A 282 -15.24 -10.18 -9.65
CA GLY A 282 -16.53 -9.90 -9.03
C GLY A 282 -17.58 -9.32 -9.97
N ALA A 283 -18.65 -8.82 -9.35
CA ALA A 283 -19.71 -8.05 -9.96
C ALA A 283 -19.80 -6.67 -9.26
N VAL A 284 -19.99 -5.60 -10.02
CA VAL A 284 -20.28 -4.27 -9.47
C VAL A 284 -21.77 -4.01 -9.58
N ILE A 285 -22.41 -3.67 -8.47
CA ILE A 285 -23.82 -3.29 -8.40
C ILE A 285 -23.89 -1.79 -8.19
N LYS A 286 -24.61 -1.05 -9.05
CA LYS A 286 -24.74 0.42 -8.99
C LYS A 286 -26.20 0.84 -9.15
N ILE A 287 -26.60 1.95 -8.54
CA ILE A 287 -27.89 2.57 -8.86
C ILE A 287 -27.88 3.11 -10.29
N ALA A 288 -28.92 2.84 -11.07
CA ALA A 288 -29.00 3.27 -12.47
C ALA A 288 -29.26 4.78 -12.64
N SER A 289 -29.97 5.42 -11.70
CA SER A 289 -30.31 6.85 -11.72
C SER A 289 -29.16 7.73 -11.25
N LEU A 290 -28.71 8.69 -12.06
CA LEU A 290 -27.60 9.59 -11.71
C LEU A 290 -28.00 10.61 -10.63
N SER A 291 -29.27 11.05 -10.61
CA SER A 291 -29.77 11.95 -9.55
C SER A 291 -29.79 11.27 -8.19
N ASP A 292 -30.14 9.98 -8.14
CA ASP A 292 -30.16 9.21 -6.89
C ASP A 292 -28.73 8.94 -6.39
N ARG A 293 -27.74 8.78 -7.29
CA ARG A 293 -26.32 8.72 -6.91
C ARG A 293 -25.86 10.01 -6.24
N ALA A 294 -26.22 11.16 -6.80
CA ALA A 294 -25.89 12.47 -6.23
C ALA A 294 -26.54 12.65 -4.84
N ALA A 295 -27.82 12.25 -4.68
CA ALA A 295 -28.54 12.35 -3.42
C ALA A 295 -27.93 11.48 -2.29
N LEU A 296 -27.45 10.28 -2.62
CA LEU A 296 -26.81 9.39 -1.65
C LEU A 296 -25.36 9.80 -1.33
N GLY A 297 -24.68 10.42 -2.29
CA GLY A 297 -23.30 10.87 -2.16
C GLY A 297 -22.30 9.73 -1.91
N ALA A 298 -21.19 10.08 -1.26
CA ALA A 298 -20.09 9.16 -0.96
C ALA A 298 -19.61 9.32 0.48
N THR A 299 -18.90 8.30 0.97
CA THR A 299 -18.05 8.41 2.17
C THR A 299 -16.66 8.93 1.77
N SER A 300 -15.74 9.06 2.73
CA SER A 300 -14.35 9.42 2.44
C SER A 300 -13.61 8.40 1.56
N ARG A 301 -14.12 7.16 1.43
CA ARG A 301 -13.45 6.06 0.72
C ARG A 301 -14.25 5.50 -0.46
N ALA A 302 -15.57 5.42 -0.33
CA ALA A 302 -16.43 4.70 -1.27
C ALA A 302 -17.81 5.37 -1.49
N PRO A 303 -18.40 5.25 -2.69
CA PRO A 303 -19.75 5.73 -2.98
C PRO A 303 -20.80 4.91 -2.22
N ARG A 304 -21.84 5.56 -1.70
CA ARG A 304 -22.94 4.86 -0.99
C ARG A 304 -23.92 4.16 -1.93
N TRP A 305 -23.83 4.46 -3.22
CA TRP A 305 -24.73 4.01 -4.27
C TRP A 305 -24.17 2.84 -5.10
N ALA A 306 -22.98 2.33 -4.77
CA ALA A 306 -22.39 1.17 -5.43
C ALA A 306 -21.67 0.24 -4.45
N VAL A 307 -21.64 -1.05 -4.78
CA VAL A 307 -20.93 -2.10 -4.01
C VAL A 307 -20.32 -3.13 -4.98
N ALA A 308 -19.20 -3.73 -4.59
CA ALA A 308 -18.50 -4.76 -5.36
C ALA A 308 -18.71 -6.12 -4.69
N PHE A 309 -19.49 -7.00 -5.30
CA PHE A 309 -19.58 -8.40 -4.87
C PHE A 309 -18.39 -9.17 -5.41
N LYS A 310 -17.54 -9.68 -4.52
CA LYS A 310 -16.38 -10.50 -4.88
C LYS A 310 -16.75 -11.97 -4.83
N TYR A 311 -16.48 -12.68 -5.92
CA TYR A 311 -16.68 -14.13 -5.90
C TYR A 311 -15.67 -14.77 -4.97
N PRO A 312 -16.05 -15.84 -4.25
CA PRO A 312 -15.10 -16.59 -3.44
C PRO A 312 -13.94 -17.07 -4.34
N PRO A 313 -12.69 -16.96 -3.85
CA PRO A 313 -11.52 -17.32 -4.62
C PRO A 313 -11.56 -18.79 -5.03
N GLU A 314 -11.02 -19.10 -6.21
CA GLU A 314 -10.92 -20.47 -6.70
C GLU A 314 -10.20 -21.33 -5.66
N GLN A 315 -10.83 -22.45 -5.28
CA GLN A 315 -10.28 -23.41 -4.33
C GLN A 315 -9.96 -24.69 -5.10
N LYS A 316 -8.71 -25.16 -5.04
CA LYS A 316 -8.33 -26.44 -5.64
C LYS A 316 -7.65 -27.35 -4.63
N PRO A 317 -8.00 -28.64 -4.64
CA PRO A 317 -7.25 -29.63 -3.88
C PRO A 317 -5.86 -29.77 -4.50
N THR A 318 -4.84 -29.87 -3.65
CA THR A 318 -3.47 -30.24 -4.02
C THR A 318 -2.82 -30.97 -2.86
N ARG A 319 -1.76 -31.73 -3.14
CA ARG A 319 -1.05 -32.50 -2.12
C ARG A 319 0.00 -31.63 -1.42
N LEU A 320 0.03 -31.69 -0.09
CA LEU A 320 1.09 -31.10 0.72
C LEU A 320 2.32 -32.02 0.69
N LEU A 321 3.38 -31.60 0.02
CA LEU A 321 4.60 -32.38 -0.14
C LEU A 321 5.53 -32.26 1.07
N ASP A 322 5.70 -31.04 1.59
CA ASP A 322 6.56 -30.76 2.74
C ASP A 322 6.14 -29.44 3.42
N ILE A 323 6.69 -29.15 4.60
CA ILE A 323 6.56 -27.87 5.28
C ILE A 323 7.96 -27.30 5.51
N THR A 324 8.31 -26.22 4.80
CA THR A 324 9.57 -25.51 5.01
C THR A 324 9.40 -24.37 6.00
N ILE A 325 10.42 -24.12 6.83
CA ILE A 325 10.38 -23.04 7.82
C ILE A 325 11.21 -21.85 7.33
N GLN A 326 10.56 -20.72 7.13
CA GLN A 326 11.22 -19.46 6.80
C GLN A 326 11.49 -18.65 8.05
N VAL A 327 12.71 -18.15 8.19
CA VAL A 327 13.07 -17.21 9.27
C VAL A 327 12.83 -15.80 8.75
N GLY A 328 11.77 -15.18 9.25
CA GLY A 328 11.39 -13.82 8.93
C GLY A 328 12.36 -12.77 9.45
N ARG A 329 12.14 -11.53 9.00
CA ARG A 329 12.99 -10.36 9.25
C ARG A 329 13.21 -10.04 10.74
N SER A 330 12.21 -10.30 11.59
CA SER A 330 12.29 -10.14 13.05
C SER A 330 12.83 -11.38 13.78
N GLY A 331 13.20 -12.43 13.05
CA GLY A 331 13.55 -13.74 13.60
C GLY A 331 12.36 -14.66 13.87
N ILE A 332 11.14 -14.26 13.54
CA ILE A 332 9.95 -15.13 13.63
C ILE A 332 10.10 -16.29 12.65
N LEU A 333 9.83 -17.52 13.10
CA LEU A 333 9.84 -18.71 12.25
C LEU A 333 8.42 -18.95 11.73
N THR A 334 8.26 -18.84 10.41
CA THR A 334 6.98 -18.98 9.71
C THR A 334 6.96 -20.26 8.88
N PRO A 335 6.01 -21.19 9.13
CA PRO A 335 5.85 -22.38 8.31
C PRO A 335 5.23 -22.05 6.95
N VAL A 336 5.77 -22.65 5.90
CA VAL A 336 5.33 -22.53 4.51
C VAL A 336 5.09 -23.93 3.96
N ALA A 337 3.89 -24.16 3.42
CA ALA A 337 3.54 -25.38 2.73
C ALA A 337 4.22 -25.44 1.35
N GLU A 338 4.95 -26.52 1.09
CA GLU A 338 5.40 -26.91 -0.24
C GLU A 338 4.34 -27.83 -0.84
N LEU A 339 3.68 -27.36 -1.90
CA LEU A 339 2.53 -28.00 -2.51
C LEU A 339 2.92 -28.62 -3.85
N GLU A 340 2.23 -29.71 -4.21
CA GLU A 340 2.23 -30.18 -5.59
C GLU A 340 1.70 -29.06 -6.50
N PRO A 341 2.39 -28.70 -7.60
CA PRO A 341 2.03 -27.55 -8.42
C PRO A 341 0.56 -27.60 -8.88
N VAL A 342 -0.22 -26.61 -8.47
CA VAL A 342 -1.65 -26.52 -8.79
C VAL A 342 -1.96 -25.18 -9.47
N SER A 343 -2.75 -25.20 -10.54
CA SER A 343 -3.14 -23.98 -11.25
C SER A 343 -4.32 -23.30 -10.56
N LEU A 344 -4.10 -22.17 -9.89
CA LEU A 344 -5.11 -21.35 -9.20
C LEU A 344 -5.15 -19.95 -9.82
N SER A 345 -6.33 -19.52 -10.29
CA SER A 345 -6.55 -18.21 -10.91
C SER A 345 -5.53 -17.92 -12.03
N ALA A 346 -5.36 -18.88 -12.95
CA ALA A 346 -4.42 -18.83 -14.08
C ALA A 346 -2.92 -18.75 -13.73
N THR A 347 -2.54 -19.04 -12.48
CA THR A 347 -1.12 -19.12 -12.06
C THR A 347 -0.82 -20.44 -11.36
N THR A 348 0.38 -20.96 -11.56
CA THR A 348 0.83 -22.16 -10.84
C THR A 348 1.28 -21.79 -9.43
N VAL A 349 0.62 -22.36 -8.43
CA VAL A 349 0.95 -22.24 -7.02
C VAL A 349 1.66 -23.52 -6.58
N SER A 350 2.89 -23.38 -6.11
CA SER A 350 3.67 -24.46 -5.48
C SER A 350 3.98 -24.20 -4.01
N ARG A 351 3.69 -23.00 -3.50
CA ARG A 351 3.95 -22.63 -2.11
C ARG A 351 2.77 -21.85 -1.54
N ALA A 352 2.41 -22.14 -0.29
CA ALA A 352 1.35 -21.44 0.42
C ALA A 352 1.71 -21.18 1.88
N THR A 353 1.23 -20.09 2.46
CA THR A 353 1.48 -19.79 3.88
C THR A 353 0.67 -20.70 4.79
N LEU A 354 1.27 -21.11 5.92
CA LEU A 354 0.58 -21.80 7.02
C LEU A 354 0.46 -20.91 8.28
N HIS A 355 0.83 -19.63 8.18
CA HIS A 355 0.81 -18.61 9.24
C HIS A 355 1.69 -18.91 10.45
N ASN A 356 1.35 -19.91 11.28
CA ASN A 356 2.03 -20.27 12.52
C ASN A 356 1.72 -21.72 12.93
N GLU A 357 2.38 -22.20 13.99
CA GLU A 357 2.18 -23.57 14.47
C GLU A 357 0.74 -23.82 14.97
N SER A 358 0.12 -22.84 15.64
CA SER A 358 -1.27 -22.96 16.10
C SER A 358 -2.24 -23.20 14.94
N PHE A 359 -2.03 -22.53 13.79
CA PHE A 359 -2.85 -22.71 12.59
C PHE A 359 -2.76 -24.14 12.03
N ILE A 360 -1.57 -24.73 12.06
CA ILE A 360 -1.32 -26.12 11.63
C ILE A 360 -2.06 -27.10 12.55
N HIS A 361 -1.95 -26.90 13.87
CA HIS A 361 -2.65 -27.76 14.85
C HIS A 361 -4.16 -27.62 14.80
N ASP A 362 -4.68 -26.39 14.70
CA ASP A 362 -6.12 -26.13 14.66
C ASP A 362 -6.81 -26.77 13.45
N ARG A 363 -6.07 -26.99 12.35
CA ARG A 363 -6.54 -27.64 11.12
C ARG A 363 -6.03 -29.06 10.93
N ASP A 364 -5.29 -29.60 11.91
CA ASP A 364 -4.63 -30.91 11.87
C ASP A 364 -3.90 -31.16 10.54
N ILE A 365 -3.10 -30.18 10.08
CA ILE A 365 -2.38 -30.26 8.80
C ILE A 365 -1.17 -31.17 8.95
N ARG A 366 -1.04 -32.18 8.08
CA ARG A 366 0.05 -33.16 8.10
C ARG A 366 0.73 -33.26 6.75
N ILE A 367 2.05 -33.46 6.76
CA ILE A 367 2.82 -33.69 5.53
C ILE A 367 2.26 -34.94 4.82
N GLY A 368 1.96 -34.81 3.53
CA GLY A 368 1.32 -35.84 2.72
C GLY A 368 -0.20 -35.68 2.57
N ASP A 369 -0.86 -34.82 3.35
CA ASP A 369 -2.30 -34.59 3.24
C ASP A 369 -2.69 -33.94 1.90
N THR A 370 -3.89 -34.24 1.42
CA THR A 370 -4.55 -33.42 0.39
C THR A 370 -5.14 -32.19 1.06
N VAL A 371 -4.68 -31.01 0.66
CA VAL A 371 -5.10 -29.72 1.21
C VAL A 371 -5.87 -28.91 0.17
N LEU A 372 -6.85 -28.15 0.63
CA LEU A 372 -7.58 -27.21 -0.20
C LEU A 372 -6.84 -25.87 -0.19
N ALA A 373 -6.19 -25.54 -1.31
CA ALA A 373 -5.46 -24.30 -1.48
C ALA A 373 -6.33 -23.26 -2.20
N HIS A 374 -6.20 -22.00 -1.81
CA HIS A 374 -6.80 -20.87 -2.51
C HIS A 374 -5.89 -19.65 -2.44
N LYS A 375 -6.27 -18.59 -3.16
CA LYS A 375 -5.62 -17.29 -3.03
C LYS A 375 -6.49 -16.31 -2.26
N SER A 376 -5.99 -15.84 -1.12
CA SER A 376 -6.58 -14.72 -0.39
C SER A 376 -6.45 -13.45 -1.21
N GLY A 377 -7.59 -12.80 -1.47
CA GLY A 377 -7.67 -11.61 -2.33
C GLY A 377 -7.11 -11.82 -3.75
N GLU A 378 -7.14 -13.05 -4.26
CA GLU A 378 -6.56 -13.49 -5.56
C GLU A 378 -5.03 -13.33 -5.69
N ILE A 379 -4.33 -12.97 -4.60
CA ILE A 379 -2.89 -12.66 -4.62
C ILE A 379 -2.08 -13.65 -3.78
N ILE A 380 -2.44 -13.87 -2.51
CA ILE A 380 -1.59 -14.61 -1.55
C ILE A 380 -2.10 -16.05 -1.41
N PRO A 381 -1.33 -17.09 -1.79
CA PRO A 381 -1.76 -18.46 -1.62
C PRO A 381 -1.75 -18.89 -0.15
N GLU A 382 -2.85 -19.44 0.34
CA GLU A 382 -2.99 -19.98 1.70
C GLU A 382 -3.74 -21.32 1.70
N VAL A 383 -3.48 -22.14 2.71
CA VAL A 383 -4.15 -23.43 2.91
C VAL A 383 -5.41 -23.24 3.74
N LEU A 384 -6.58 -23.52 3.18
CA LEU A 384 -7.88 -23.34 3.86
C LEU A 384 -8.15 -24.42 4.89
N LYS A 385 -8.07 -25.68 4.46
CA LYS A 385 -8.38 -26.87 5.24
C LYS A 385 -7.72 -28.12 4.64
N VAL A 386 -7.63 -29.16 5.43
CA VAL A 386 -7.31 -30.52 4.97
C VAL A 386 -8.59 -31.19 4.47
N ILE A 387 -8.47 -31.98 3.41
CA ILE A 387 -9.50 -32.94 2.97
C ILE A 387 -9.22 -34.24 3.73
N THR A 388 -9.86 -34.38 4.88
CA THR A 388 -9.59 -35.47 5.83
C THR A 388 -9.95 -36.85 5.30
N GLU A 389 -10.87 -36.90 4.34
CA GLU A 389 -11.34 -38.12 3.68
C GLU A 389 -10.25 -38.76 2.81
N ASP A 390 -9.37 -37.94 2.23
CA ASP A 390 -8.29 -38.36 1.32
C ASP A 390 -6.95 -38.54 2.05
N ARG A 391 -6.95 -38.51 3.39
CA ARG A 391 -5.73 -38.59 4.20
C ARG A 391 -5.02 -39.93 3.99
N PRO A 392 -3.76 -39.93 3.51
CA PRO A 392 -2.99 -41.17 3.41
C PRO A 392 -2.74 -41.81 4.78
N PRO A 393 -2.70 -43.15 4.87
CA PRO A 393 -2.35 -43.83 6.11
C PRO A 393 -0.89 -43.55 6.51
N GLY A 394 -0.66 -43.27 7.79
CA GLY A 394 0.68 -43.07 8.34
C GLY A 394 1.17 -41.61 8.43
N THR A 395 0.33 -40.62 8.08
CA THR A 395 0.67 -39.20 8.27
C THR A 395 0.72 -38.82 9.76
N LYS A 396 1.81 -38.16 10.17
CA LYS A 396 2.05 -37.75 11.55
C LYS A 396 1.68 -36.28 11.78
N PRO A 397 1.16 -35.91 12.97
CA PRO A 397 0.99 -34.51 13.35
C PRO A 397 2.31 -33.75 13.22
N PHE A 398 2.25 -32.52 12.72
CA PHE A 398 3.44 -31.67 12.56
C PHE A 398 3.77 -30.96 13.88
N SER A 399 5.05 -30.97 14.26
CA SER A 399 5.60 -30.24 15.41
C SER A 399 6.79 -29.42 14.96
N MET A 400 6.79 -28.11 15.26
CA MET A 400 7.92 -27.23 14.92
C MET A 400 9.20 -27.65 15.65
N GLU A 401 9.06 -28.10 16.90
CA GLU A 401 10.19 -28.49 17.74
C GLU A 401 10.90 -29.73 17.22
N GLU A 402 10.15 -30.76 16.83
CA GLU A 402 10.69 -31.99 16.26
C GLU A 402 11.29 -31.76 14.87
N HIS A 403 10.62 -30.94 14.04
CA HIS A 403 11.06 -30.65 12.68
C HIS A 403 12.38 -29.86 12.64
N LEU A 404 12.56 -28.92 13.57
CA LEU A 404 13.75 -28.06 13.65
C LEU A 404 14.81 -28.54 14.65
N GLN A 405 14.50 -29.57 15.43
CA GLN A 405 15.37 -30.08 16.50
C GLN A 405 15.83 -28.97 17.47
N GLY A 406 14.96 -28.01 17.76
CA GLY A 406 15.25 -26.87 18.63
C GLY A 406 16.25 -25.83 18.08
N THR A 407 16.57 -25.87 16.78
CA THR A 407 17.55 -24.95 16.16
C THR A 407 16.99 -24.15 15.00
N CYS A 408 17.51 -22.95 14.79
CA CYS A 408 17.11 -22.06 13.72
C CYS A 408 17.70 -22.54 12.38
N PRO A 409 16.91 -22.76 11.32
CA PRO A 409 17.43 -23.29 10.05
C PRO A 409 18.37 -22.34 9.30
N ALA A 410 18.39 -21.05 9.68
CA ALA A 410 19.26 -20.05 9.07
C ALA A 410 20.62 -19.86 9.78
N CYS A 411 20.72 -20.17 11.09
CA CYS A 411 21.92 -19.88 11.88
C CYS A 411 22.29 -20.96 12.90
N ASN A 412 21.56 -22.07 12.95
CA ASN A 412 21.71 -23.20 13.88
C ASN A 412 21.69 -22.82 15.38
N SER A 413 21.24 -21.60 15.70
CA SER A 413 21.14 -21.15 17.08
C SER A 413 19.83 -21.59 17.74
N PRO A 414 19.74 -21.64 19.08
CA PRO A 414 18.51 -22.01 19.77
C PRO A 414 17.30 -21.16 19.36
N ILE A 415 16.13 -21.80 19.29
CA ILE A 415 14.84 -21.15 19.07
C ILE A 415 14.03 -21.10 20.36
N ALA A 416 13.23 -20.06 20.53
CA ALA A 416 12.33 -19.91 21.66
C ALA A 416 10.86 -19.89 21.22
N ARG A 417 10.02 -20.48 22.06
CA ARG A 417 8.57 -20.49 21.92
C ARG A 417 7.97 -19.35 22.75
N ARG A 418 7.16 -18.48 22.15
CA ARG A 418 6.47 -17.38 22.85
C ARG A 418 4.97 -17.41 22.59
N ALA A 419 4.19 -17.15 23.65
CA ALA A 419 2.74 -16.93 23.55
C ALA A 419 2.50 -15.43 23.41
N ASN A 420 1.94 -15.02 22.26
CA ASN A 420 1.86 -13.59 21.90
C ASN A 420 0.46 -12.98 22.07
N SER A 421 -0.60 -13.80 22.05
CA SER A 421 -1.99 -13.39 22.26
C SER A 421 -2.90 -14.59 22.45
N GLU A 422 -4.09 -14.38 23.02
CA GLU A 422 -5.15 -15.38 23.02
C GLU A 422 -6.06 -15.19 21.80
N SER A 423 -6.30 -16.27 21.05
CA SER A 423 -7.36 -16.34 20.05
C SER A 423 -8.24 -17.54 20.36
N LYS A 424 -9.56 -17.32 20.51
CA LYS A 424 -10.54 -18.37 20.86
C LYS A 424 -10.17 -19.18 22.12
N GLY A 425 -9.63 -18.53 23.16
CA GLY A 425 -9.30 -19.18 24.43
C GLY A 425 -8.07 -20.10 24.39
N ARG A 426 -7.24 -20.02 23.33
CA ARG A 426 -5.94 -20.69 23.25
C ARG A 426 -4.81 -19.69 22.97
N PRO A 427 -3.62 -19.88 23.55
CA PRO A 427 -2.47 -19.04 23.27
C PRO A 427 -1.97 -19.29 21.84
N VAL A 428 -1.86 -18.24 21.04
CA VAL A 428 -1.21 -18.28 19.72
C VAL A 428 0.29 -18.41 19.94
N VAL A 429 0.84 -19.53 19.48
CA VAL A 429 2.24 -19.89 19.64
C VAL A 429 3.03 -19.36 18.45
N THR A 430 4.09 -18.61 18.72
CA THR A 430 5.05 -18.17 17.69
C THR A 430 6.46 -18.59 18.11
N TRP A 431 7.23 -19.12 17.16
CA TRP A 431 8.63 -19.50 17.35
C TRP A 431 9.56 -18.40 16.85
N TRP A 432 10.67 -18.18 17.58
CA TRP A 432 11.61 -17.09 17.35
C TRP A 432 13.04 -17.61 17.39
N CYS A 433 13.89 -17.13 16.49
CA CYS A 433 15.33 -17.29 16.59
C CYS A 433 15.85 -16.33 17.67
N GLU A 434 16.56 -16.83 18.68
CA GLU A 434 17.09 -15.99 19.76
C GLU A 434 18.39 -15.27 19.37
N ASN A 435 19.11 -15.78 18.37
CA ASN A 435 20.37 -15.21 17.95
C ASN A 435 20.18 -13.79 17.36
N PRO A 436 20.76 -12.74 17.97
CA PRO A 436 20.70 -11.38 17.43
C PRO A 436 21.52 -11.23 16.15
N LEU A 437 22.55 -12.05 15.95
CA LEU A 437 23.46 -12.07 14.80
C LEU A 437 23.02 -13.06 13.71
N CYS A 438 21.74 -13.46 13.70
CA CYS A 438 21.21 -14.34 12.66
C CYS A 438 21.34 -13.66 11.28
N PRO A 439 21.84 -14.35 10.24
CA PRO A 439 22.00 -13.77 8.89
C PRO A 439 20.71 -13.13 8.35
N ASN A 440 19.56 -13.79 8.52
CA ASN A 440 18.27 -13.24 8.06
C ASN A 440 17.83 -11.99 8.85
N LYS A 441 18.22 -11.88 10.13
CA LYS A 441 18.02 -10.65 10.90
C LYS A 441 18.99 -9.56 10.45
N ALA A 442 20.23 -9.91 10.11
CA ALA A 442 21.19 -8.96 9.56
C ALA A 442 20.72 -8.38 8.21
N VAL A 443 20.23 -9.22 7.29
CA VAL A 443 19.64 -8.77 6.01
C VAL A 443 18.47 -7.83 6.24
N ALA A 444 17.60 -8.16 7.19
CA ALA A 444 16.47 -7.32 7.56
C ALA A 444 16.90 -5.98 8.16
N ALA A 445 17.88 -6.01 9.07
CA ALA A 445 18.43 -4.82 9.70
C ALA A 445 19.08 -3.91 8.65
N LEU A 446 19.87 -4.45 7.72
CA LEU A 446 20.47 -3.70 6.61
C LEU A 446 19.42 -3.08 5.69
N THR A 447 18.40 -3.86 5.32
CA THR A 447 17.31 -3.37 4.46
C THR A 447 16.51 -2.28 5.15
N HIS A 448 16.27 -2.40 6.46
CA HIS A 448 15.60 -1.37 7.28
C HIS A 448 16.47 -0.11 7.40
N PHE A 449 17.76 -0.27 7.65
CA PHE A 449 18.75 0.79 7.76
C PHE A 449 18.85 1.65 6.50
N ALA A 450 18.71 1.04 5.32
CA ALA A 450 18.74 1.71 4.02
C ALA A 450 17.42 2.37 3.56
N GLN A 451 16.30 2.17 4.27
CA GLN A 451 15.02 2.71 3.82
C GLN A 451 15.02 4.24 3.68
N ARG A 452 14.16 4.76 2.79
CA ARG A 452 13.89 6.21 2.64
C ARG A 452 13.52 6.95 3.92
N LYS A 453 12.99 6.24 4.92
CA LYS A 453 12.64 6.80 6.23
C LYS A 453 13.78 6.69 7.27
N ALA A 454 14.77 5.84 7.00
CA ALA A 454 15.94 5.55 7.82
C ALA A 454 17.14 6.36 7.32
N LEU A 455 18.22 5.76 6.81
CA LEU A 455 19.36 6.53 6.31
C LEU A 455 19.34 6.81 4.80
N ASP A 456 18.31 6.32 4.09
CA ASP A 456 18.12 6.55 2.65
C ASP A 456 19.36 6.18 1.81
N LEU A 457 19.81 4.93 1.94
CA LEU A 457 21.04 4.47 1.28
C LEU A 457 20.72 3.95 -0.13
N ASP A 458 21.05 4.74 -1.15
CA ASP A 458 20.84 4.36 -2.53
C ASP A 458 21.71 3.17 -2.93
N GLY A 459 21.11 2.23 -3.67
CA GLY A 459 21.82 1.04 -4.15
C GLY A 459 21.85 -0.14 -3.17
N LEU A 460 21.41 0.02 -1.91
CA LEU A 460 21.28 -1.09 -0.95
C LEU A 460 19.86 -1.68 -0.92
N GLY A 461 19.58 -2.58 -1.87
CA GLY A 461 18.36 -3.39 -1.88
C GLY A 461 18.49 -4.72 -1.14
N GLU A 462 17.38 -5.43 -0.95
CA GLU A 462 17.34 -6.74 -0.25
C GLU A 462 18.31 -7.77 -0.86
N SER A 463 18.39 -7.85 -2.19
CA SER A 463 19.31 -8.77 -2.89
C SER A 463 20.78 -8.46 -2.64
N VAL A 464 21.12 -7.17 -2.48
CA VAL A 464 22.49 -6.72 -2.16
C VAL A 464 22.78 -7.02 -0.68
N ALA A 465 21.82 -6.74 0.21
CA ALA A 465 21.94 -7.04 1.64
C ALA A 465 22.15 -8.55 1.89
N ILE A 466 21.40 -9.43 1.22
CA ILE A 466 21.60 -10.89 1.27
C ILE A 466 23.06 -11.24 0.93
N LYS A 467 23.59 -10.70 -0.17
CA LYS A 467 24.95 -11.01 -0.61
C LYS A 467 26.05 -10.43 0.25
N LEU A 468 25.86 -9.24 0.82
CA LEU A 468 26.80 -8.67 1.78
C LEU A 468 26.90 -9.54 3.05
N VAL A 469 25.78 -10.12 3.48
CA VAL A 469 25.76 -11.03 4.64
C VAL A 469 26.32 -12.40 4.30
N GLU A 470 25.92 -13.00 3.17
CA GLU A 470 26.41 -14.31 2.72
C GLU A 470 27.92 -14.34 2.43
N SER A 471 28.45 -13.26 1.86
CA SER A 471 29.90 -13.11 1.63
C SER A 471 30.68 -12.86 2.92
N GLY A 472 29.99 -12.62 4.05
CA GLY A 472 30.60 -12.30 5.34
C GLY A 472 31.22 -10.90 5.41
N MET A 473 31.01 -10.05 4.39
CA MET A 473 31.49 -8.67 4.36
C MET A 473 30.80 -7.80 5.41
N VAL A 474 29.53 -8.09 5.70
CA VAL A 474 28.69 -7.30 6.62
C VAL A 474 27.94 -8.25 7.56
N LYS A 475 28.08 -8.04 8.87
CA LYS A 475 27.35 -8.78 9.91
C LYS A 475 26.35 -7.90 10.64
N SER A 476 26.62 -6.61 10.70
CA SER A 476 25.78 -5.58 11.30
C SER A 476 25.65 -4.36 10.37
N PRO A 477 24.60 -3.52 10.52
CA PRO A 477 24.45 -2.31 9.72
C PRO A 477 25.65 -1.35 9.79
N LEU A 478 26.36 -1.31 10.92
CA LEU A 478 27.52 -0.42 11.08
C LEU A 478 28.76 -0.90 10.31
N ASP A 479 28.82 -2.17 9.88
CA ASP A 479 29.91 -2.67 9.05
C ASP A 479 29.89 -2.04 7.64
N LEU A 480 28.74 -1.50 7.20
CA LEU A 480 28.60 -0.78 5.93
C LEU A 480 29.60 0.37 5.80
N PHE A 481 29.89 1.07 6.90
CA PHE A 481 30.81 2.20 6.94
C PHE A 481 32.29 1.80 6.79
N SER A 482 32.59 0.50 6.78
CA SER A 482 33.94 -0.02 6.58
C SER A 482 34.16 -0.63 5.18
N LEU A 483 33.13 -0.63 4.32
CA LEU A 483 33.20 -1.22 2.98
C LEU A 483 34.04 -0.37 2.03
N ARG A 484 34.79 -1.04 1.14
CA ARG A 484 35.55 -0.37 0.07
C ARG A 484 34.87 -0.59 -1.29
N ILE A 485 34.99 0.42 -2.16
CA ILE A 485 34.41 0.39 -3.52
C ILE A 485 34.85 -0.85 -4.30
N GLN A 486 36.11 -1.27 -4.17
CA GLN A 486 36.65 -2.45 -4.84
C GLN A 486 35.94 -3.74 -4.41
N GLU A 487 35.71 -3.91 -3.11
CA GLU A 487 35.03 -5.09 -2.54
C GLU A 487 33.56 -5.16 -2.98
N LEU A 488 32.89 -4.01 -3.02
CA LEU A 488 31.51 -3.90 -3.50
C LEU A 488 31.40 -4.13 -5.01
N SER A 489 32.34 -3.61 -5.80
CA SER A 489 32.30 -3.70 -7.26
C SER A 489 32.34 -5.13 -7.77
N ASP A 490 33.14 -5.97 -7.10
CA ASP A 490 33.31 -7.39 -7.41
C ASP A 490 32.27 -8.30 -6.75
N LEU A 491 31.35 -7.74 -5.96
CA LEU A 491 30.26 -8.50 -5.34
C LEU A 491 29.40 -9.18 -6.42
N LEU A 492 29.36 -10.50 -6.38
CA LEU A 492 28.55 -11.32 -7.27
C LEU A 492 27.16 -11.48 -6.68
N LEU A 493 26.20 -10.83 -7.33
CA LEU A 493 24.79 -11.00 -7.03
C LEU A 493 24.28 -12.32 -7.59
N ASP A 494 23.38 -12.94 -6.82
CA ASP A 494 22.76 -14.19 -7.25
C ASP A 494 22.08 -14.02 -8.61
N PRO A 495 22.06 -15.10 -9.40
CA PRO A 495 21.06 -15.29 -10.41
C PRO A 495 19.68 -14.83 -9.92
N ALA A 496 19.13 -13.78 -10.52
CA ALA A 496 17.71 -13.54 -10.38
C ALA A 496 16.99 -14.81 -10.87
N ARG A 497 16.17 -15.43 -10.00
CA ARG A 497 15.24 -16.50 -10.39
C ARG A 497 14.29 -15.90 -11.40
N LEU A 498 14.39 -16.38 -12.63
CA LEU A 498 13.41 -16.07 -13.65
C LEU A 498 12.15 -16.87 -13.32
N GLN A 499 10.96 -16.35 -13.65
CA GLN A 499 9.70 -17.07 -13.39
C GLN A 499 9.59 -18.40 -14.14
N THR A 500 10.52 -18.67 -15.06
CA THR A 500 10.70 -19.93 -15.79
C THR A 500 11.30 -21.06 -14.92
N GLY A 501 11.76 -20.77 -13.70
CA GLY A 501 12.49 -21.72 -12.85
C GLY A 501 13.99 -21.78 -13.11
N GLU A 502 14.47 -21.15 -14.19
CA GLU A 502 15.90 -21.02 -14.51
C GLU A 502 16.55 -19.81 -13.82
N SER A 503 17.85 -19.93 -13.58
CA SER A 503 18.66 -18.94 -12.85
C SER A 503 19.47 -18.10 -13.85
N SER A 504 19.30 -16.76 -13.85
CA SER A 504 20.11 -15.87 -14.70
C SER A 504 21.61 -15.96 -14.41
N LYS A 505 22.50 -15.50 -15.30
CA LYS A 505 23.94 -15.50 -14.98
C LYS A 505 24.22 -14.58 -13.78
N PRO A 506 25.15 -14.96 -12.86
CA PRO A 506 25.58 -14.10 -11.76
C PRO A 506 26.00 -12.72 -12.29
N ARG A 507 25.52 -11.65 -11.65
CA ARG A 507 25.81 -10.27 -12.07
C ARG A 507 26.75 -9.62 -11.08
N ARG A 508 27.77 -8.91 -11.57
CA ARG A 508 28.57 -8.03 -10.70
C ARG A 508 27.77 -6.80 -10.33
N PHE A 509 27.94 -6.32 -9.10
CA PHE A 509 27.31 -5.09 -8.63
C PHE A 509 27.75 -3.87 -9.46
N GLY A 510 29.04 -3.83 -9.80
CA GLY A 510 29.62 -2.85 -10.72
C GLY A 510 30.03 -1.54 -10.04
N GLU A 511 31.10 -0.94 -10.57
CA GLU A 511 31.81 0.19 -9.97
C GLU A 511 30.94 1.44 -9.76
N LYS A 512 30.10 1.80 -10.74
CA LYS A 512 29.20 2.96 -10.62
C LYS A 512 28.18 2.82 -9.48
N LYS A 513 27.66 1.61 -9.25
CA LYS A 513 26.69 1.36 -8.18
C LYS A 513 27.38 1.24 -6.83
N ALA A 514 28.59 0.67 -6.79
CA ALA A 514 29.44 0.66 -5.62
C ALA A 514 29.75 2.08 -5.15
N GLN A 515 30.11 2.97 -6.09
CA GLN A 515 30.35 4.38 -5.80
C GLN A 515 29.11 5.05 -5.23
N LEU A 516 27.95 4.92 -5.90
CA LEU A 516 26.69 5.51 -5.43
C LEU A 516 26.35 5.10 -3.99
N LEU A 517 26.47 3.81 -3.66
CA LEU A 517 26.20 3.32 -2.32
C LEU A 517 27.17 3.88 -1.27
N ILE A 518 28.48 3.92 -1.60
CA ILE A 518 29.49 4.47 -0.70
C ILE A 518 29.28 5.98 -0.49
N ASP A 519 28.93 6.72 -1.53
CA ASP A 519 28.61 8.14 -1.43
C ASP A 519 27.41 8.35 -0.50
N SER A 520 26.30 7.60 -0.70
CA SER A 520 25.13 7.68 0.19
C SER A 520 25.46 7.29 1.64
N ILE A 521 26.34 6.32 1.87
CA ILE A 521 26.79 5.95 3.23
C ILE A 521 27.56 7.12 3.87
N ASN A 522 28.47 7.75 3.12
CA ASN A 522 29.25 8.89 3.62
C ASN A 522 28.37 10.12 3.88
N ASP A 523 27.45 10.44 2.97
CA ASP A 523 26.49 11.53 3.12
C ASP A 523 25.60 11.29 4.34
N SER A 524 25.20 10.03 4.58
CA SER A 524 24.37 9.69 5.75
C SER A 524 25.03 9.99 7.09
N LYS A 525 26.37 9.98 7.15
CA LYS A 525 27.14 10.31 8.35
C LYS A 525 27.10 11.80 8.69
N ALA A 526 27.04 12.66 7.68
CA ALA A 526 27.08 14.12 7.84
C ALA A 526 25.67 14.73 7.94
N ASP A 527 24.74 14.23 7.13
CA ASP A 527 23.51 14.98 6.82
C ASP A 527 22.27 14.46 7.54
N GLN A 528 22.31 13.25 8.11
CA GLN A 528 21.11 12.61 8.66
C GLN A 528 20.92 12.91 10.16
N PRO A 529 19.74 13.42 10.58
CA PRO A 529 19.46 13.77 11.96
C PRO A 529 19.34 12.53 12.87
N LEU A 530 19.54 12.74 14.17
CA LEU A 530 19.45 11.69 15.20
C LEU A 530 18.15 10.87 15.12
N SER A 531 17.00 11.49 14.84
CA SER A 531 15.71 10.79 14.70
C SER A 531 15.73 9.69 13.64
N ARG A 532 16.44 9.89 12.53
CA ARG A 532 16.55 8.90 11.44
C ARG A 532 17.50 7.77 11.82
N TRP A 533 18.57 8.08 12.55
CA TRP A 533 19.46 7.07 13.13
C TRP A 533 18.76 6.17 14.16
N ILE A 534 17.98 6.74 15.07
CA ILE A 534 17.19 5.97 16.06
C ILE A 534 16.21 5.04 15.34
N PHE A 535 15.53 5.55 14.31
CA PHE A 535 14.63 4.73 13.50
C PHE A 535 15.40 3.61 12.77
N ALA A 536 16.56 3.92 12.19
CA ALA A 536 17.39 2.98 11.46
C ALA A 536 17.92 1.81 12.32
N MET A 537 18.10 2.01 13.63
CA MET A 537 18.50 0.94 14.56
C MET A 537 17.47 -0.20 14.66
N GLY A 538 16.21 0.03 14.26
CA GLY A 538 15.20 -1.03 14.19
C GLY A 538 14.81 -1.61 15.55
N ILE A 539 14.89 -0.82 16.63
CA ILE A 539 14.53 -1.28 17.98
C ILE A 539 13.01 -1.56 18.04
N PRO A 540 12.58 -2.71 18.59
CA PRO A 540 11.15 -3.06 18.65
C PRO A 540 10.31 -1.99 19.35
N GLN A 541 9.14 -1.70 18.77
CA GLN A 541 8.19 -0.67 19.24
C GLN A 541 8.69 0.78 19.12
N ILE A 542 9.80 1.02 18.41
CA ILE A 542 10.31 2.36 18.11
C ILE A 542 10.05 2.68 16.64
N GLY A 543 8.97 3.42 16.39
CA GLY A 543 8.60 3.92 15.06
C GLY A 543 9.17 5.30 14.76
N GLU A 544 8.76 5.86 13.61
CA GLU A 544 9.17 7.20 13.15
C GLU A 544 8.79 8.31 14.15
N SER A 545 7.55 8.29 14.67
CA SER A 545 7.08 9.28 15.66
C SER A 545 7.86 9.19 16.97
N ALA A 546 8.01 7.98 17.51
CA ALA A 546 8.80 7.75 18.72
C ALA A 546 10.26 8.18 18.54
N SER A 547 10.86 7.96 17.36
CA SER A 547 12.24 8.37 17.07
C SER A 547 12.40 9.89 17.01
N ARG A 548 11.43 10.61 16.44
CA ARG A 548 11.40 12.10 16.46
C ARG A 548 11.26 12.63 17.88
N GLU A 549 10.44 12.00 18.71
CA GLU A 549 10.27 12.40 20.10
C GLU A 549 11.53 12.11 20.93
N LEU A 550 12.18 10.96 20.73
CA LEU A 550 13.45 10.65 21.37
C LEU A 550 14.53 11.67 20.99
N SER A 551 14.58 12.06 19.71
CA SER A 551 15.46 13.13 19.20
C SER A 551 15.12 14.48 19.83
N ARG A 552 13.84 14.79 20.06
CA ARG A 552 13.46 16.03 20.75
C ARG A 552 14.00 16.07 22.18
N LEU A 553 13.92 14.95 22.89
CA LEU A 553 14.30 14.84 24.31
C LEU A 553 15.81 14.70 24.54
N HIS A 554 16.58 14.24 23.55
CA HIS A 554 17.99 13.89 23.68
C HIS A 554 18.82 14.50 22.56
N LYS A 555 19.98 15.09 22.89
CA LYS A 555 20.80 15.78 21.88
C LYS A 555 21.56 14.77 21.03
N THR A 556 22.05 13.70 21.65
CA THR A 556 22.89 12.68 21.02
C THR A 556 22.41 11.27 21.36
N LEU A 557 22.88 10.27 20.60
CA LEU A 557 22.54 8.87 20.85
C LEU A 557 22.99 8.35 22.24
N PRO A 558 24.20 8.67 22.75
CA PRO A 558 24.61 8.30 24.10
C PRO A 558 23.66 8.80 25.21
N ASP A 559 23.07 9.98 25.07
CA ASP A 559 22.15 10.57 26.06
C ASP A 559 20.91 9.67 26.28
N ILE A 560 20.49 8.93 25.25
CA ILE A 560 19.34 8.01 25.31
C ILE A 560 19.67 6.80 26.20
N SER A 561 20.89 6.28 26.11
CA SER A 561 21.34 5.12 26.89
C SER A 561 21.31 5.39 28.41
N SER A 562 21.68 6.61 28.81
CA SER A 562 21.66 7.08 30.19
C SER A 562 20.39 7.85 30.58
N SER A 563 19.34 7.83 29.75
CA SER A 563 18.17 8.68 29.93
C SER A 563 17.45 8.44 31.26
N LYS A 564 17.40 9.46 32.11
CA LYS A 564 16.57 9.45 33.32
C LYS A 564 15.08 9.39 32.95
N ILE A 565 14.67 10.07 31.88
CA ILE A 565 13.28 10.15 31.42
C ILE A 565 12.73 8.75 31.11
N LEU A 566 13.45 7.97 30.30
CA LEU A 566 13.03 6.61 29.93
C LEU A 566 12.94 5.67 31.15
N ARG A 567 13.87 5.80 32.09
CA ARG A 567 13.87 5.02 33.34
C ARG A 567 12.68 5.39 34.22
N THR A 568 12.33 6.67 34.31
CA THR A 568 11.17 7.13 35.07
C THR A 568 9.86 6.66 34.43
N ILE A 569 9.73 6.67 33.09
CA ILE A 569 8.56 6.10 32.39
C ILE A 569 8.41 4.61 32.66
N SER A 570 9.51 3.83 32.62
CA SER A 570 9.48 2.42 32.98
C SER A 570 9.06 2.21 34.43
N LEU A 571 9.65 2.99 35.36
CA LEU A 571 9.33 2.93 36.79
C LEU A 571 7.86 3.24 37.06
N LEU A 572 7.28 4.25 36.41
CA LEU A 572 5.86 4.60 36.56
C LEU A 572 4.95 3.43 36.17
N ALA A 573 5.31 2.69 35.13
CA ALA A 573 4.56 1.50 34.71
C ALA A 573 4.68 0.36 35.73
N ASP A 574 5.88 0.12 36.27
CA ASP A 574 6.10 -0.89 37.31
C ASP A 574 5.30 -0.55 38.58
N LEU A 575 5.31 0.72 39.01
CA LEU A 575 4.54 1.20 40.16
C LEU A 575 3.03 1.10 39.93
N GLU A 576 2.53 1.38 38.72
CA GLU A 576 1.11 1.24 38.38
C GLU A 576 0.65 -0.22 38.41
N GLU A 577 1.51 -1.14 37.97
CA GLU A 577 1.26 -2.59 38.02
C GLU A 577 1.18 -3.09 39.47
N GLU A 578 2.19 -2.78 40.31
CA GLU A 578 2.15 -3.06 41.74
C GLU A 578 0.90 -2.47 42.42
N ARG A 579 0.56 -1.22 42.08
CA ARG A 579 -0.61 -0.53 42.66
C ARG A 579 -1.91 -1.27 42.35
N LYS A 580 -2.07 -1.78 41.13
CA LYS A 580 -3.25 -2.58 40.73
C LYS A 580 -3.31 -3.89 41.50
N GLU A 581 -2.19 -4.57 41.68
CA GLU A 581 -2.14 -5.83 42.44
C GLU A 581 -2.54 -5.64 43.90
N VAL A 582 -2.01 -4.60 44.55
CA VAL A 582 -2.28 -4.32 45.97
C VAL A 582 -3.57 -3.53 46.20
N SER A 583 -4.35 -3.28 45.15
CA SER A 583 -5.60 -2.54 45.26
C SER A 583 -6.56 -3.25 46.25
N PRO A 584 -7.10 -2.52 47.25
CA PRO A 584 -8.07 -3.09 48.19
C PRO A 584 -9.40 -3.50 47.52
N GLN A 585 -9.60 -3.14 46.25
CA GLN A 585 -10.76 -3.48 45.42
C GLN A 585 -10.42 -4.46 44.28
N ASN A 586 -9.26 -5.10 44.32
CA ASN A 586 -8.86 -6.08 43.31
C ASN A 586 -9.85 -7.27 43.30
N LYS A 587 -10.55 -7.46 42.17
CA LYS A 587 -11.58 -8.50 42.02
C LYS A 587 -10.98 -9.90 41.84
N ASP A 588 -9.78 -9.98 41.28
CA ASP A 588 -9.09 -11.24 40.98
C ASP A 588 -8.39 -11.78 42.24
N ARG A 589 -8.01 -10.90 43.16
CA ARG A 589 -7.41 -11.25 44.46
C ARG A 589 -8.02 -10.42 45.58
N PRO A 590 -9.24 -10.75 46.05
CA PRO A 590 -9.85 -10.01 47.15
C PRO A 590 -9.03 -10.16 48.45
N PRO A 591 -9.04 -9.16 49.34
CA PRO A 591 -8.41 -9.26 50.66
C PRO A 591 -9.11 -10.31 51.52
N LEU A 592 -8.34 -11.10 52.28
CA LEU A 592 -8.84 -12.22 53.11
C LEU A 592 -9.58 -11.72 54.37
N ASP A 593 -9.13 -10.61 54.94
CA ASP A 593 -9.73 -9.97 56.11
C ASP A 593 -9.62 -8.43 56.07
N ASP A 594 -10.24 -7.76 57.05
CA ASP A 594 -10.22 -6.30 57.16
C ASP A 594 -8.83 -5.75 57.55
N ALA A 595 -7.98 -6.56 58.19
CA ALA A 595 -6.61 -6.18 58.54
C ALA A 595 -5.72 -6.11 57.29
N GLU A 596 -5.80 -7.12 56.41
CA GLU A 596 -5.15 -7.19 55.11
C GLU A 596 -5.68 -6.09 54.19
N ARG A 597 -6.99 -5.83 54.19
CA ARG A 597 -7.59 -4.71 53.43
C ARG A 597 -6.98 -3.36 53.85
N SER A 598 -6.82 -3.14 55.16
CA SER A 598 -6.19 -1.92 55.70
C SER A 598 -4.71 -1.83 55.35
N ALA A 599 -3.97 -2.93 55.43
CA ALA A 599 -2.55 -3.00 55.04
C ALA A 599 -2.35 -2.74 53.54
N ARG A 600 -3.17 -3.36 52.68
CA ARG A 600 -3.20 -3.14 51.23
C ARG A 600 -3.52 -1.69 50.88
N LYS A 601 -4.49 -1.07 51.57
CA LYS A 601 -4.80 0.36 51.40
C LYS A 601 -3.61 1.26 51.70
N LYS A 602 -2.89 1.02 52.80
CA LYS A 602 -1.66 1.80 53.14
C LYS A 602 -0.59 1.67 52.05
N LEU A 603 -0.37 0.45 51.54
CA LEU A 603 0.61 0.21 50.47
C LEU A 603 0.17 0.86 49.15
N HIS A 604 -1.11 0.75 48.79
CA HIS A 604 -1.70 1.41 47.63
C HIS A 604 -1.53 2.94 47.67
N ASP A 605 -1.79 3.56 48.83
CA ASP A 605 -1.64 5.01 49.02
C ASP A 605 -0.16 5.45 48.96
N ALA A 606 0.76 4.66 49.53
CA ALA A 606 2.20 4.91 49.44
C ALA A 606 2.74 4.80 48.00
N LEU A 607 2.26 3.81 47.23
CA LEU A 607 2.61 3.67 45.81
C LEU A 607 2.09 4.87 44.99
N LYS A 608 0.86 5.33 45.27
CA LYS A 608 0.30 6.53 44.63
C LYS A 608 1.16 7.77 44.87
N GLU A 609 1.68 7.96 46.09
CA GLU A 609 2.57 9.08 46.40
C GLU A 609 3.91 8.98 45.64
N ARG A 610 4.49 7.79 45.54
CA ARG A 610 5.72 7.54 44.77
C ARG A 610 5.51 7.80 43.27
N MET A 611 4.37 7.39 42.73
CA MET A 611 4.00 7.66 41.34
C MET A 611 3.90 9.17 41.08
N GLN A 612 3.19 9.89 41.95
CA GLN A 612 3.04 11.34 41.80
C GLN A 612 4.40 12.05 41.76
N LYS A 613 5.33 11.68 42.66
CA LYS A 613 6.70 12.21 42.64
C LYS A 613 7.44 11.91 41.34
N ALA A 614 7.30 10.70 40.81
CA ALA A 614 7.92 10.33 39.54
C ALA A 614 7.28 11.02 38.32
N GLU A 615 5.97 11.26 38.33
CA GLU A 615 5.26 12.06 37.30
C GLU A 615 5.74 13.51 37.32
N GLU A 616 5.87 14.12 38.50
CA GLU A 616 6.40 15.47 38.69
C GLU A 616 7.84 15.60 38.13
N GLU A 617 8.69 14.58 38.26
CA GLU A 617 10.06 14.60 37.72
C GLU A 617 10.13 14.70 36.19
N ILE A 618 9.13 14.17 35.47
CA ILE A 618 9.11 14.15 34.00
C ILE A 618 8.07 15.09 33.38
N ALA A 619 7.25 15.75 34.20
CA ALA A 619 6.16 16.62 33.75
C ALA A 619 6.66 17.74 32.82
N ASP A 620 7.78 18.38 33.17
CA ASP A 620 8.37 19.49 32.42
C ASP A 620 8.82 19.12 31.00
N TYR A 621 9.03 17.82 30.72
CA TYR A 621 9.48 17.36 29.41
C TYR A 621 8.32 17.14 28.42
N GLU A 622 7.08 17.12 28.91
CA GLU A 622 5.86 16.86 28.13
C GLU A 622 5.97 15.68 27.14
N VAL A 623 6.47 14.54 27.61
CA VAL A 623 6.74 13.36 26.78
C VAL A 623 5.48 12.91 26.02
N SER A 624 5.61 12.71 24.70
CA SER A 624 4.53 12.18 23.86
C SER A 624 4.12 10.76 24.27
N SER A 625 2.84 10.43 24.06
CA SER A 625 2.32 9.06 24.20
C SER A 625 2.98 8.06 23.26
N ASP A 626 3.70 8.51 22.23
CA ASP A 626 4.51 7.66 21.35
C ASP A 626 5.64 6.92 22.10
N ILE A 627 6.10 7.46 23.24
CA ILE A 627 7.11 6.82 24.11
C ILE A 627 6.42 6.28 25.37
N GLY A 628 5.87 5.07 25.25
CA GLY A 628 5.27 4.35 26.37
C GLY A 628 6.26 3.51 27.19
N ALA A 629 5.72 2.81 28.18
CA ALA A 629 6.48 1.89 29.04
C ALA A 629 7.19 0.77 28.27
N VAL A 630 6.48 0.14 27.31
CA VAL A 630 7.03 -0.95 26.50
C VAL A 630 8.20 -0.46 25.64
N ALA A 631 8.05 0.70 24.99
CA ALA A 631 9.11 1.33 24.22
C ALA A 631 10.33 1.66 25.09
N SER A 632 10.10 2.25 26.26
CA SER A 632 11.16 2.61 27.23
C SER A 632 11.92 1.37 27.71
N ARG A 633 11.21 0.30 28.08
CA ARG A 633 11.82 -0.98 28.50
C ARG A 633 12.65 -1.60 27.38
N ASN A 634 12.17 -1.58 26.13
CA ASN A 634 12.91 -2.10 24.98
C ASN A 634 14.19 -1.30 24.70
N LEU A 635 14.15 0.03 24.79
CA LEU A 635 15.33 0.89 24.65
C LEU A 635 16.37 0.59 25.74
N ILE A 636 15.94 0.57 27.00
CA ILE A 636 16.83 0.28 28.15
C ILE A 636 17.45 -1.12 28.01
N ALA A 637 16.64 -2.12 27.64
CA ALA A 637 17.10 -3.48 27.43
C ALA A 637 18.10 -3.57 26.28
N PHE A 638 17.86 -2.87 25.16
CA PHE A 638 18.78 -2.81 24.03
C PHE A 638 20.15 -2.28 24.46
N PHE A 639 20.21 -1.07 25.05
CA PHE A 639 21.48 -0.45 25.44
C PHE A 639 22.20 -1.20 26.59
N SER A 640 21.45 -1.90 27.45
CA SER A 640 22.04 -2.69 28.54
C SER A 640 22.57 -4.05 28.08
N SER A 641 22.08 -4.56 26.94
CA SER A 641 22.49 -5.84 26.37
C SER A 641 23.93 -5.82 25.87
N GLN A 642 24.55 -6.99 25.77
CA GLN A 642 25.89 -7.13 25.18
C GLN A 642 25.94 -6.59 23.74
N HIS A 643 24.90 -6.88 22.95
CA HIS A 643 24.79 -6.40 21.58
C HIS A 643 24.71 -4.87 21.49
N GLY A 644 23.92 -4.21 22.35
CA GLY A 644 23.83 -2.75 22.36
C GLY A 644 25.13 -2.07 22.79
N LYS A 645 25.88 -2.66 23.73
CA LYS A 645 27.21 -2.17 24.12
C LYS A 645 28.20 -2.25 22.98
N GLU A 646 28.22 -3.37 22.25
CA GLU A 646 29.06 -3.54 21.05
C GLU A 646 28.69 -2.55 19.94
N PHE A 647 27.38 -2.34 19.73
CA PHE A 647 26.87 -1.34 18.79
C PHE A 647 27.41 0.06 19.14
N MET A 648 27.29 0.50 20.40
CA MET A 648 27.78 1.82 20.83
C MET A 648 29.30 1.96 20.68
N GLN A 649 30.08 0.90 21.00
CA GLN A 649 31.53 0.93 20.80
C GLN A 649 31.90 1.06 19.32
N GLN A 650 31.19 0.36 18.42
CA GLN A 650 31.42 0.48 16.99
C GLN A 650 30.99 1.85 16.46
N PHE A 651 29.86 2.37 16.95
CA PHE A 651 29.35 3.70 16.63
C PHE A 651 30.38 4.80 16.95
N GLU A 652 30.99 4.72 18.13
CA GLU A 652 32.08 5.62 18.57
C GLU A 652 33.35 5.44 17.72
N ARG A 653 33.78 4.20 17.44
CA ARG A 653 34.97 3.93 16.61
C ARG A 653 34.84 4.49 15.19
N LEU A 654 33.63 4.48 14.63
CA LEU A 654 33.34 5.03 13.31
C LEU A 654 33.22 6.57 13.32
N GLY A 655 33.27 7.19 14.51
CA GLY A 655 33.12 8.64 14.68
C GLY A 655 31.75 9.13 14.21
N LEU A 656 30.69 8.36 14.45
CA LEU A 656 29.31 8.74 14.13
C LEU A 656 28.78 9.63 15.27
N CYS A 657 28.38 10.86 14.94
CA CYS A 657 27.86 11.82 15.92
C CYS A 657 26.62 12.54 15.37
N PRO A 658 25.53 11.83 15.04
CA PRO A 658 24.31 12.49 14.58
C PRO A 658 23.71 13.32 15.72
N GLU A 659 23.46 14.59 15.44
CA GLU A 659 22.80 15.50 16.36
C GLU A 659 21.29 15.54 16.10
N SER A 660 20.55 15.87 17.15
CA SER A 660 19.11 16.11 17.03
C SER A 660 18.84 17.41 16.28
N ALA A 661 18.07 17.32 15.20
CA ALA A 661 17.58 18.48 14.44
C ALA A 661 16.41 19.21 15.13
N ASN A 662 15.82 18.63 16.19
CA ASN A 662 14.64 19.13 16.87
C ASN A 662 14.79 19.13 18.40
N PHE A 663 16.02 19.27 18.90
CA PHE A 663 16.33 19.17 20.32
C PHE A 663 15.60 20.26 21.12
N LEU A 664 14.61 19.85 21.91
CA LEU A 664 13.83 20.72 22.76
C LEU A 664 13.30 19.92 23.95
N PRO A 665 14.14 19.57 24.93
CA PRO A 665 13.77 18.64 26.01
C PRO A 665 12.62 19.18 26.85
N ARG A 666 12.59 20.50 27.10
CA ARG A 666 11.55 21.18 27.87
C ARG A 666 10.89 22.25 27.00
N PRO A 667 9.63 22.04 26.57
CA PRO A 667 8.92 23.02 25.73
C PRO A 667 8.74 24.39 26.40
N SER A 668 8.71 24.46 27.73
CA SER A 668 8.63 25.71 28.48
C SER A 668 9.86 26.61 28.32
N GLU A 669 11.05 26.01 28.16
CA GLU A 669 12.33 26.71 27.96
C GLU A 669 12.46 27.26 26.53
N ALA A 670 11.61 26.81 25.60
CA ALA A 670 11.58 27.29 24.23
C ALA A 670 11.26 28.79 24.13
N SER A 671 10.53 29.33 25.12
CA SER A 671 10.20 30.76 25.21
C SER A 671 11.41 31.67 25.44
N ALA A 672 12.56 31.11 25.86
CA ALA A 672 13.73 31.88 26.26
C ALA A 672 14.95 31.75 25.33
N ALA A 673 15.01 30.77 24.41
CA ALA A 673 16.28 30.42 23.76
C ALA A 673 16.25 30.06 22.26
N THR A 674 15.13 30.13 21.54
CA THR A 674 15.17 29.86 20.07
C THR A 674 14.14 30.68 19.31
N GLU A 675 14.57 31.30 18.21
CA GLU A 675 13.76 31.98 17.19
C GLU A 675 12.87 30.98 16.41
N MET A 676 12.13 30.11 17.10
CA MET A 676 11.15 29.22 16.51
C MET A 676 9.75 29.83 16.69
N PRO A 677 9.07 30.24 15.61
CA PRO A 677 7.89 31.09 15.68
C PRO A 677 6.71 30.51 16.48
N LEU A 678 6.61 29.18 16.57
CA LEU A 678 5.50 28.45 17.18
C LEU A 678 5.90 27.68 18.45
N ALA A 679 7.07 28.01 19.02
CA ALA A 679 7.60 27.39 20.23
C ALA A 679 6.58 27.40 21.39
N GLY A 680 6.33 26.23 21.98
CA GLY A 680 5.43 26.07 23.14
C GLY A 680 3.94 26.22 22.83
N LYS A 681 3.55 26.31 21.54
CA LYS A 681 2.15 26.41 21.12
C LYS A 681 1.59 25.04 20.76
N THR A 682 0.38 24.73 21.22
CA THR A 682 -0.33 23.49 20.88
C THR A 682 -1.44 23.76 19.85
N PHE A 683 -1.45 23.00 18.77
CA PHE A 683 -2.38 23.11 17.66
C PHE A 683 -3.31 21.90 17.60
N VAL A 684 -4.54 22.12 17.18
CA VAL A 684 -5.43 21.05 16.71
C VAL A 684 -5.77 21.34 15.26
N ILE A 685 -5.69 20.32 14.41
CA ILE A 685 -6.00 20.46 12.99
C ILE A 685 -7.38 19.87 12.72
N THR A 686 -8.27 20.64 12.11
CA THR A 686 -9.64 20.23 11.76
C THR A 686 -10.09 20.80 10.41
N GLY A 687 -11.10 20.18 9.81
CA GLY A 687 -11.61 20.57 8.49
C GLY A 687 -10.74 20.08 7.32
N THR A 688 -11.15 20.46 6.13
CA THR A 688 -10.47 20.23 4.85
C THR A 688 -9.57 21.43 4.58
N LEU A 689 -8.26 21.17 4.46
CA LEU A 689 -7.24 22.18 4.22
C LEU A 689 -6.69 22.05 2.79
N SER A 690 -5.99 23.06 2.27
CA SER A 690 -5.44 23.02 0.90
C SER A 690 -4.32 21.99 0.70
N GLN A 691 -3.61 21.61 1.76
CA GLN A 691 -2.62 20.53 1.79
C GLN A 691 -3.02 19.41 2.77
N PRO A 692 -2.45 18.19 2.66
CA PRO A 692 -2.64 17.14 3.64
C PRO A 692 -2.35 17.62 5.07
N ARG A 693 -3.17 17.20 6.03
CA ARG A 693 -2.98 17.54 7.46
C ARG A 693 -1.60 17.15 7.97
N SER A 694 -0.95 16.14 7.39
CA SER A 694 0.42 15.74 7.70
C SER A 694 1.45 16.82 7.35
N ILE A 695 1.23 17.58 6.27
CA ILE A 695 2.11 18.69 5.87
C ILE A 695 1.98 19.84 6.85
N TYR A 696 0.76 20.26 7.20
CA TYR A 696 0.58 21.30 8.23
C TYR A 696 1.08 20.84 9.60
N LYS A 697 0.89 19.57 9.92
CA LYS A 697 1.45 18.98 11.13
C LYS A 697 2.98 19.09 11.13
N GLU A 698 3.62 18.73 10.04
CA GLU A 698 5.07 18.84 9.88
C GLU A 698 5.54 20.30 9.92
N MET A 699 4.84 21.24 9.28
CA MET A 699 5.15 22.68 9.34
C MET A 699 5.02 23.25 10.75
N ILE A 700 3.96 22.88 11.48
CA ILE A 700 3.75 23.28 12.88
C ILE A 700 4.84 22.71 13.78
N GLU A 701 5.19 21.44 13.58
CA GLU A 701 6.24 20.74 14.33
C GLU A 701 7.64 21.31 14.01
N GLN A 702 7.92 21.67 12.75
CA GLN A 702 9.14 22.36 12.33
C GLN A 702 9.26 23.76 12.95
N GLY A 703 8.14 24.47 13.12
CA GLY A 703 8.08 25.76 13.82
C GLY A 703 8.18 25.67 15.34
N GLY A 704 8.35 24.48 15.92
CA GLY A 704 8.44 24.25 17.38
C GLY A 704 7.10 24.07 18.10
N GLY A 705 6.00 23.92 17.36
CA GLY A 705 4.64 23.69 17.89
C GLY A 705 4.28 22.21 18.01
N LYS A 706 3.22 21.89 18.77
CA LYS A 706 2.75 20.53 19.03
C LYS A 706 1.37 20.29 18.45
N VAL A 707 1.12 19.21 17.71
CA VAL A 707 -0.22 18.91 17.17
C VAL A 707 -0.92 17.83 17.98
N SER A 708 -2.11 18.15 18.51
CA SER A 708 -2.94 17.21 19.27
C SER A 708 -4.21 16.79 18.50
N GLY A 709 -4.75 15.63 18.83
CA GLY A 709 -5.92 15.06 18.16
C GLY A 709 -7.27 15.69 18.58
N SER A 710 -7.30 16.40 19.70
CA SER A 710 -8.53 16.89 20.33
C SER A 710 -8.35 18.25 21.00
N VAL A 711 -9.34 19.15 20.84
CA VAL A 711 -9.35 20.44 21.52
C VAL A 711 -9.53 20.24 23.03
N SER A 712 -8.61 20.80 23.81
CA SER A 712 -8.55 20.82 25.28
C SER A 712 -8.21 22.22 25.79
N GLY A 713 -8.25 22.45 27.10
CA GLY A 713 -7.86 23.74 27.70
C GLY A 713 -6.39 24.13 27.49
N ASN A 714 -5.54 23.18 27.10
CA ASN A 714 -4.12 23.43 26.80
C ASN A 714 -3.88 23.68 25.30
N THR A 715 -4.93 23.71 24.48
CA THR A 715 -4.80 23.99 23.04
C THR A 715 -4.64 25.49 22.85
N SER A 716 -3.55 25.91 22.20
CA SER A 716 -3.28 27.31 21.88
C SER A 716 -4.05 27.77 20.64
N TYR A 717 -4.07 26.95 19.59
CA TYR A 717 -4.71 27.29 18.32
C TYR A 717 -5.46 26.12 17.69
N LEU A 718 -6.58 26.41 17.03
CA LEU A 718 -7.27 25.48 16.14
C LEU A 718 -7.04 25.90 14.69
N LEU A 719 -6.26 25.12 13.93
CA LEU A 719 -6.18 25.28 12.48
C LEU A 719 -7.44 24.67 11.86
N ALA A 720 -8.34 25.51 11.34
CA ALA A 720 -9.64 25.09 10.85
C ALA A 720 -9.83 25.41 9.37
N GLY A 721 -9.92 24.36 8.55
CA GLY A 721 -10.35 24.44 7.15
C GLY A 721 -11.87 24.27 6.98
N GLU A 722 -12.34 24.14 5.74
CA GLU A 722 -13.77 23.96 5.45
C GLU A 722 -14.32 22.65 6.06
N GLY A 723 -15.54 22.68 6.63
CA GLY A 723 -16.20 21.48 7.17
C GLY A 723 -15.75 21.01 8.57
N GLY A 724 -15.01 21.81 9.34
CA GLY A 724 -14.48 21.47 10.67
C GLY A 724 -15.43 21.68 11.88
N GLY A 725 -16.76 21.59 11.72
CA GLY A 725 -17.76 22.13 12.67
C GLY A 725 -17.63 21.70 14.14
N SER A 726 -17.60 20.39 14.44
CA SER A 726 -17.69 19.90 15.83
C SER A 726 -16.49 20.25 16.72
N LYS A 727 -15.29 20.42 16.15
CA LYS A 727 -14.10 20.87 16.88
C LYS A 727 -14.00 22.39 16.96
N ARG A 728 -14.59 23.11 16.00
CA ARG A 728 -14.72 24.57 16.00
C ARG A 728 -15.64 25.03 17.11
N ASP A 729 -16.82 24.41 17.22
CA ASP A 729 -17.77 24.67 18.31
C ASP A 729 -17.16 24.39 19.70
N LYS A 730 -16.24 23.42 19.77
CA LYS A 730 -15.53 23.07 21.01
C LYS A 730 -14.41 24.07 21.33
N ALA A 731 -13.72 24.59 20.33
CA ALA A 731 -12.73 25.66 20.49
C ALA A 731 -13.38 26.96 20.93
N ASP A 732 -14.51 27.35 20.33
CA ASP A 732 -15.27 28.54 20.71
C ASP A 732 -15.73 28.49 22.18
N LYS A 733 -16.20 27.31 22.64
CA LYS A 733 -16.60 27.09 24.04
C LYS A 733 -15.45 27.14 25.04
N LEU A 734 -14.23 26.82 24.59
CA LEU A 734 -13.03 26.77 25.43
C LEU A 734 -12.17 28.04 25.28
N GLY A 735 -12.57 28.99 24.44
CA GLY A 735 -11.82 30.23 24.18
C GLY A 735 -10.50 30.01 23.44
N VAL A 736 -10.41 28.98 22.60
CA VAL A 736 -9.20 28.65 21.82
C VAL A 736 -9.25 29.40 20.48
N ASP A 737 -8.17 30.10 20.13
CA ASP A 737 -8.08 30.90 18.91
C ASP A 737 -8.14 30.03 17.64
N ILE A 738 -8.95 30.44 16.66
CA ILE A 738 -9.12 29.73 15.39
C ILE A 738 -8.28 30.41 14.30
N LEU A 739 -7.37 29.65 13.69
CA LEU A 739 -6.47 30.12 12.64
C LEU A 739 -6.88 29.59 11.27
N SER A 740 -6.75 30.45 10.24
CA SER A 740 -6.74 30.05 8.83
C SER A 740 -5.37 29.55 8.39
N GLU A 741 -5.32 28.91 7.22
CA GLU A 741 -4.06 28.43 6.62
C GLU A 741 -3.07 29.57 6.35
N ASP A 742 -3.55 30.69 5.81
CA ASP A 742 -2.72 31.87 5.54
C ASP A 742 -2.15 32.48 6.83
N GLN A 743 -2.93 32.45 7.91
CA GLN A 743 -2.47 32.94 9.22
C GLN A 743 -1.39 32.04 9.81
N LEU A 744 -1.52 30.73 9.70
CA LEU A 744 -0.46 29.80 10.12
C LEU A 744 0.83 30.02 9.32
N ILE A 745 0.72 30.17 7.99
CA ILE A 745 1.88 30.44 7.13
C ILE A 745 2.51 31.79 7.48
N SER A 746 1.72 32.80 7.82
CA SER A 746 2.24 34.10 8.27
C SER A 746 2.91 34.04 9.63
N MET A 747 2.51 33.12 10.52
CA MET A 747 3.19 32.91 11.80
C MET A 747 4.49 32.14 11.66
N LEU A 748 4.70 31.41 10.56
CA LEU A 748 5.91 30.62 10.28
C LEU A 748 7.00 31.41 9.52
N LYS A 749 6.70 32.62 9.07
CA LYS A 749 7.64 33.58 8.48
C LYS A 749 8.19 34.51 9.56
#